data_AF-A0A420C6X7-F1
#
_entry.id   AF-A0A420C6X7-F1
#
_cell.length_a   1.000
_cell.length_b   1.000
_cell.length_c   1.000
_cell.angle_alpha   90.00
_cell.angle_beta   90.00
_cell.angle_gamma   90.00
#
_symmetry.space_group_name_H-M   'P 1'
#
loop_
_entity.id
_entity.type
_entity.pdbx_description
1 polymer ?
#
loop_
_entity_poly.entity_id
_entity_poly.type
_entity_poly.pdbx_seq_one_letter_code
_entity_poly.pdbx_strand_id
1 'polypeptide(L)'
;MNATQQPGQEEAQSALEQFGINLTDRARQGKLDPVIGRDSEIRRVSQVLTRRTKNNPVLIGEPGVGKTAVVEGLAQRIVAGDVAESLKNKELVSLDISALVAGAMYRGQFEERLKSVLKEITESDGRIITFIDELHVLMGAGGGEGSVAASNMLKPMLARGELRLIGATTLDEYREFIEKDAALERRFQQVYVGEPSVEDTIAILRGLKERYEAHHKVAISDGALVAAASLSNRYIPARQLPDKAIDLIDEAASRLRMEIDSAPLEIDELRRHVDRLKLEELALKKEKDAASRERLEALRATLKDEQQKLDDLQVRWERERASLNRVGDLKTRLDAARVEAERAQREGNLEKASRLLYAEIPALEREVVEAERAETAVDGPERMVNEQVTDEDIAAVIAAWTGIPVGRLLQGETEKLVRLESELGKRLIGQKVAVKAVADAVRRSRAGISDPNRPTGSFLFLGPTGVGKTELAKALAEFLFDDEHAMVRIDMSEYGEKHSVSRLVGAPPGYIGYEQGGQLTEAVRRRPYSVVLLDEVEKAHPEVFDVLLQVMDDGRLTDGQGRTVDFRNVILILTSNLGSPILIDPTLSLEQKREQVQILLRQAFRPEFLNRLDDTVMFEALSQDDLAQIVELSVDALQRRLKDRRLSLAVTPDARAWLAERGYDPVFGARPLRRLIQSEIQDRLAMAILSGGVHDGDTVRVDVAADGSTLVLTSAGPAAEPAAPAGAGGDDDVIEAELLDD
;
A
#
# COMPACT_ATOMS: atom_id res chain seq x y z
N MET A 1 0.19 61.90 44.87
CA MET A 1 1.50 61.38 44.42
C MET A 1 1.25 59.96 43.92
N ASN A 2 1.13 59.77 42.61
CA ASN A 2 1.01 58.45 41.99
C ASN A 2 2.42 57.93 41.70
N ALA A 3 2.80 56.83 42.32
CA ALA A 3 3.94 56.03 41.90
C ALA A 3 3.41 54.89 41.04
N THR A 4 3.59 55.01 39.73
CA THR A 4 3.26 53.99 38.73
C THR A 4 4.31 52.88 38.82
N GLN A 5 3.91 51.67 39.21
CA GLN A 5 4.73 50.46 39.05
C GLN A 5 4.69 50.05 37.57
N GLN A 6 5.86 49.91 36.96
CA GLN A 6 6.04 49.30 35.63
C GLN A 6 5.82 47.77 35.72
N PRO A 7 5.11 47.16 34.77
CA PRO A 7 5.08 45.71 34.60
C PRO A 7 6.46 45.22 34.13
N GLY A 8 6.94 44.11 34.71
CA GLY A 8 8.21 43.47 34.34
C GLY A 8 8.24 43.08 32.86
N GLN A 9 9.38 43.34 32.21
CA GLN A 9 9.68 42.87 30.86
C GLN A 9 9.82 41.34 30.89
N GLU A 10 8.97 40.63 30.14
CA GLU A 10 9.29 39.28 29.68
C GLU A 10 10.55 39.38 28.83
N GLU A 11 11.58 38.57 29.15
CA GLU A 11 12.82 38.51 28.35
C GLU A 11 12.45 38.11 26.91
N ALA A 12 12.84 38.95 25.95
CA ALA A 12 12.59 38.68 24.53
C ALA A 12 13.34 37.39 24.13
N GLN A 13 12.59 36.38 23.64
CA GLN A 13 13.14 35.11 23.16
C GLN A 13 14.28 35.31 22.16
N SER A 14 15.33 34.50 22.25
CA SER A 14 16.49 34.60 21.37
C SER A 14 16.15 34.19 19.92
N ALA A 15 17.00 34.57 18.95
CA ALA A 15 16.73 34.21 17.55
C ALA A 15 16.88 32.69 17.34
N LEU A 16 17.82 32.04 18.03
CA LEU A 16 17.96 30.59 18.02
C LEU A 16 16.79 29.87 18.68
N GLU A 17 16.18 30.43 19.71
CA GLU A 17 14.98 29.86 20.33
C GLU A 17 13.74 29.99 19.42
N GLN A 18 13.65 31.08 18.66
CA GLN A 18 12.54 31.32 17.73
C GLN A 18 12.63 30.48 16.45
N PHE A 19 13.85 30.29 15.92
CA PHE A 19 14.07 29.67 14.60
C PHE A 19 14.84 28.35 14.66
N GLY A 20 15.05 27.80 15.85
CA GLY A 20 15.79 26.57 16.06
C GLY A 20 15.25 25.71 17.18
N ILE A 21 15.64 24.44 17.15
CA ILE A 21 15.30 23.43 18.16
C ILE A 21 16.60 22.90 18.76
N ASN A 22 16.78 23.10 20.06
CA ASN A 22 17.94 22.56 20.77
C ASN A 22 17.79 21.05 20.99
N LEU A 23 18.46 20.25 20.17
CA LEU A 23 18.44 18.79 20.22
C LEU A 23 19.15 18.28 21.47
N THR A 24 20.19 18.95 21.94
CA THR A 24 20.85 18.59 23.21
C THR A 24 19.94 18.78 24.41
N ASP A 25 19.08 19.80 24.42
CA ASP A 25 18.08 19.98 25.49
C ASP A 25 16.96 18.95 25.42
N ARG A 26 16.48 18.62 24.22
CA ARG A 26 15.52 17.52 24.03
C ARG A 26 16.11 16.19 24.49
N ALA A 27 17.37 15.92 24.20
CA ALA A 27 18.10 14.74 24.68
C ALA A 27 18.21 14.75 26.21
N ARG A 28 18.54 15.90 26.84
CA ARG A 28 18.58 16.02 28.30
C ARG A 28 17.24 15.70 28.95
N GLN A 29 16.16 16.16 28.33
CA GLN A 29 14.77 15.93 28.75
C GLN A 29 14.26 14.51 28.42
N GLY A 30 15.02 13.68 27.70
CA GLY A 30 14.60 12.34 27.28
C GLY A 30 13.44 12.32 26.28
N LYS A 31 13.27 13.40 25.51
CA LYS A 31 12.23 13.58 24.49
C LYS A 31 12.68 13.18 23.07
N LEU A 32 13.87 12.63 22.94
CA LEU A 32 14.36 12.06 21.67
C LEU A 32 14.21 10.55 21.75
N ASP A 33 13.87 9.96 20.62
CA ASP A 33 13.78 8.51 20.49
C ASP A 33 15.17 7.88 20.54
N PRO A 34 15.29 6.63 21.05
CA PRO A 34 16.55 5.92 21.02
C PRO A 34 17.02 5.70 19.58
N VAL A 35 18.31 5.88 19.34
CA VAL A 35 18.91 5.69 18.02
C VAL A 35 19.62 4.34 17.97
N ILE A 36 19.12 3.42 17.13
CA ILE A 36 19.61 2.05 16.99
C ILE A 36 20.35 1.88 15.66
N GLY A 37 21.49 1.18 15.68
CA GLY A 37 22.18 0.75 14.46
C GLY A 37 22.94 1.83 13.67
N ARG A 38 23.05 3.06 14.19
CA ARG A 38 23.73 4.20 13.52
C ARG A 38 25.08 4.59 14.16
N ASP A 39 25.70 3.68 14.91
CA ASP A 39 26.92 3.97 15.67
C ASP A 39 28.10 4.41 14.79
N SER A 40 28.19 3.85 13.58
CA SER A 40 29.28 4.11 12.64
C SER A 40 29.20 5.52 12.04
N GLU A 41 27.99 5.93 11.68
CA GLU A 41 27.66 7.23 11.11
C GLU A 41 27.81 8.32 12.18
N ILE A 42 27.29 8.10 13.39
CA ILE A 42 27.45 9.04 14.52
C ILE A 42 28.93 9.23 14.84
N ARG A 43 29.71 8.14 14.92
CA ARG A 43 31.16 8.21 15.15
C ARG A 43 31.87 8.95 14.02
N ARG A 44 31.46 8.74 12.77
CA ARG A 44 32.01 9.44 11.60
C ARG A 44 31.71 10.93 11.64
N VAL A 45 30.48 11.33 11.93
CA VAL A 45 30.08 12.75 12.10
C VAL A 45 30.91 13.40 13.21
N SER A 46 31.02 12.75 14.37
CA SER A 46 31.86 13.21 15.48
C SER A 46 33.31 13.36 15.05
N GLN A 47 33.87 12.41 14.31
CA GLN A 47 35.24 12.49 13.79
C GLN A 47 35.42 13.70 12.87
N VAL A 48 34.48 13.92 11.94
CA VAL A 48 34.54 15.05 11.01
C VAL A 48 34.52 16.40 11.74
N LEU A 49 33.64 16.57 12.73
CA LEU A 49 33.50 17.80 13.52
C LEU A 49 34.78 18.20 14.27
N THR A 50 35.70 17.24 14.51
CA THR A 50 36.98 17.48 15.18
C THR A 50 38.15 17.78 14.24
N ARG A 51 37.93 17.69 12.91
CA ARG A 51 38.98 17.94 11.93
C ARG A 51 39.37 19.41 11.87
N ARG A 52 40.60 19.67 11.41
CA ARG A 52 41.10 21.03 11.13
C ARG A 52 40.57 21.61 9.82
N THR A 53 40.35 20.77 8.81
CA THR A 53 39.82 21.13 7.49
C THR A 53 38.75 20.11 7.08
N LYS A 54 37.80 20.54 6.23
CA LYS A 54 36.60 19.77 5.89
C LYS A 54 35.90 19.24 7.16
N ASN A 55 35.64 20.15 8.10
CA ASN A 55 35.17 19.86 9.45
C ASN A 55 33.65 20.01 9.62
N ASN A 56 32.92 20.26 8.52
CA ASN A 56 31.47 20.30 8.50
C ASN A 56 30.97 19.02 7.80
N PRO A 57 30.40 18.05 8.52
CA PRO A 57 29.84 16.85 7.89
C PRO A 57 28.56 17.18 7.12
N VAL A 58 28.37 16.52 5.98
CA VAL A 58 27.10 16.51 5.25
C VAL A 58 26.63 15.08 5.13
N LEU A 59 25.50 14.78 5.77
CA LEU A 59 24.79 13.51 5.70
C LEU A 59 24.13 13.40 4.33
N ILE A 60 24.55 12.42 3.55
CA ILE A 60 24.07 12.16 2.20
C ILE A 60 23.33 10.84 2.17
N GLY A 61 22.04 10.89 1.82
CA GLY A 61 21.18 9.72 1.70
C GLY A 61 19.80 10.11 1.21
N GLU A 62 19.02 9.13 0.77
CA GLU A 62 17.63 9.34 0.38
C GLU A 62 16.77 9.84 1.56
N PRO A 63 15.60 10.45 1.33
CA PRO A 63 14.64 10.75 2.38
C PRO A 63 14.25 9.48 3.17
N GLY A 64 13.96 9.61 4.46
CA GLY A 64 13.49 8.50 5.29
C GLY A 64 14.54 7.51 5.80
N VAL A 65 15.81 7.57 5.34
CA VAL A 65 16.87 6.64 5.82
C VAL A 65 17.35 6.92 7.25
N GLY A 66 16.90 8.00 7.89
CA GLY A 66 17.29 8.35 9.26
C GLY A 66 18.50 9.29 9.36
N LYS A 67 18.67 10.24 8.43
CA LYS A 67 19.70 11.30 8.54
C LYS A 67 19.54 12.12 9.83
N THR A 68 18.33 12.53 10.16
CA THR A 68 18.01 13.25 11.40
C THR A 68 18.28 12.39 12.64
N ALA A 69 17.98 11.09 12.59
CA ALA A 69 18.28 10.18 13.70
C ALA A 69 19.79 10.09 14.00
N VAL A 70 20.68 10.17 12.99
CA VAL A 70 22.13 10.25 13.23
C VAL A 70 22.51 11.51 14.02
N VAL A 71 21.83 12.64 13.75
CA VAL A 71 22.06 13.91 14.44
C VAL A 71 21.52 13.88 15.86
N GLU A 72 20.33 13.33 16.07
CA GLU A 72 19.74 13.12 17.39
C GLU A 72 20.59 12.18 18.24
N GLY A 73 21.14 11.11 17.65
CA GLY A 73 22.05 10.19 18.31
C GLY A 73 23.37 10.87 18.70
N LEU A 74 23.86 11.81 17.88
CA LEU A 74 25.00 12.65 18.26
C LEU A 74 24.65 13.55 19.45
N ALA A 75 23.46 14.17 19.48
CA ALA A 75 23.02 14.98 20.63
C ALA A 75 22.94 14.14 21.92
N GLN A 76 22.40 12.92 21.84
CA GLN A 76 22.36 11.98 22.95
C GLN A 76 23.78 11.66 23.47
N ARG A 77 24.74 11.38 22.56
CA ARG A 77 26.14 11.12 22.95
C ARG A 77 26.83 12.34 23.55
N ILE A 78 26.58 13.55 23.04
CA ILE A 78 27.11 14.80 23.62
C ILE A 78 26.62 14.95 25.07
N VAL A 79 25.32 14.70 25.31
CA VAL A 79 24.71 14.77 26.64
C VAL A 79 25.23 13.67 27.57
N ALA A 80 25.46 12.46 27.06
CA ALA A 80 26.04 11.35 27.82
C ALA A 80 27.55 11.54 28.10
N GLY A 81 28.21 12.49 27.43
CA GLY A 81 29.66 12.69 27.52
C GLY A 81 30.47 11.65 26.74
N ASP A 82 29.83 10.80 25.94
CA ASP A 82 30.44 9.80 25.05
C ASP A 82 30.86 10.43 23.71
N VAL A 83 31.65 11.49 23.80
CA VAL A 83 32.23 12.21 22.66
C VAL A 83 33.65 12.68 22.99
N ALA A 84 34.41 13.05 21.95
CA ALA A 84 35.72 13.66 22.15
C ALA A 84 35.62 14.92 23.01
N GLU A 85 36.67 15.22 23.80
CA GLU A 85 36.69 16.36 24.73
C GLU A 85 36.31 17.68 24.06
N SER A 86 36.76 17.88 22.81
CA SER A 86 36.45 19.06 22.02
C SER A 86 34.97 19.22 21.62
N LEU A 87 34.11 18.23 21.87
CA LEU A 87 32.67 18.25 21.62
C LEU A 87 31.84 18.20 22.90
N LYS A 88 32.46 17.96 24.07
CA LYS A 88 31.76 17.99 25.34
C LYS A 88 31.23 19.39 25.61
N ASN A 89 30.06 19.45 26.26
CA ASN A 89 29.37 20.70 26.62
C ASN A 89 29.00 21.60 25.43
N LYS A 90 29.06 21.09 24.19
CA LYS A 90 28.49 21.80 23.04
C LYS A 90 26.99 21.61 22.99
N GLU A 91 26.32 22.55 22.36
CA GLU A 91 24.88 22.48 22.09
C GLU A 91 24.66 22.18 20.62
N LEU A 92 23.74 21.26 20.33
CA LEU A 92 23.36 20.92 18.96
C LEU A 92 21.98 21.51 18.68
N VAL A 93 21.91 22.48 17.78
CA VAL A 93 20.69 23.21 17.44
C VAL A 93 20.32 22.93 16.00
N SER A 94 19.13 22.38 15.77
CA SER A 94 18.53 22.23 14.45
C SER A 94 17.89 23.54 14.02
N LEU A 95 18.22 24.08 12.86
CA LEU A 95 17.55 25.26 12.31
C LEU A 95 16.33 24.86 11.50
N ASP A 96 15.22 25.54 11.74
CA ASP A 96 14.00 25.41 10.95
C ASP A 96 14.00 26.47 9.84
N ILE A 97 14.35 26.04 8.63
CA ILE A 97 14.37 26.93 7.46
C ILE A 97 12.96 27.39 7.10
N SER A 98 11.95 26.55 7.31
CA SER A 98 10.55 26.90 7.07
C SER A 98 10.10 28.03 8.00
N ALA A 99 10.48 27.99 9.28
CA ALA A 99 10.19 29.06 10.24
C ALA A 99 10.87 30.38 9.87
N LEU A 100 12.10 30.33 9.32
CA LEU A 100 12.81 31.53 8.84
C LEU A 100 12.09 32.19 7.65
N VAL A 101 11.53 31.38 6.76
CA VAL A 101 10.79 31.83 5.56
C VAL A 101 9.35 32.24 5.89
N ALA A 102 8.70 31.57 6.85
CA ALA A 102 7.31 31.81 7.22
C ALA A 102 7.06 33.26 7.69
N GLY A 103 6.07 33.92 7.12
CA GLY A 103 5.69 35.29 7.48
C GLY A 103 6.65 36.39 7.02
N ALA A 104 7.65 36.08 6.18
CA ALA A 104 8.47 37.10 5.53
C ALA A 104 7.70 37.73 4.36
N MET A 105 6.94 38.80 4.62
CA MET A 105 6.19 39.52 3.56
C MET A 105 7.09 40.40 2.68
N TYR A 106 8.30 40.72 3.15
CA TYR A 106 9.25 41.58 2.46
C TYR A 106 10.60 40.91 2.23
N ARG A 107 11.17 41.14 1.05
CA ARG A 107 12.37 40.48 0.49
C ARG A 107 13.60 40.40 1.42
N GLY A 108 13.79 41.35 2.35
CA GLY A 108 14.96 41.39 3.26
C GLY A 108 14.76 40.77 4.64
N GLN A 109 13.54 40.37 5.02
CA GLN A 109 13.26 39.88 6.38
C GLN A 109 13.88 38.51 6.65
N PHE A 110 13.92 37.63 5.65
CA PHE A 110 14.60 36.35 5.77
C PHE A 110 16.10 36.52 6.05
N GLU A 111 16.77 37.39 5.29
CA GLU A 111 18.19 37.67 5.47
C GLU A 111 18.47 38.26 6.86
N GLU A 112 17.63 39.17 7.34
CA GLU A 112 17.77 39.78 8.67
C GLU A 112 17.60 38.74 9.79
N ARG A 113 16.61 37.85 9.69
CA ARG A 113 16.42 36.74 10.63
C ARG A 113 17.60 35.78 10.63
N LEU A 114 18.05 35.34 9.44
CA LEU A 114 19.21 34.47 9.31
C LEU A 114 20.47 35.15 9.85
N LYS A 115 20.63 36.46 9.62
CA LYS A 115 21.75 37.24 10.15
C LYS A 115 21.74 37.29 11.67
N SER A 116 20.55 37.43 12.27
CA SER A 116 20.38 37.40 13.74
C SER A 116 20.81 36.05 14.31
N VAL A 117 20.32 34.95 13.71
CA VAL A 117 20.69 33.58 14.08
C VAL A 117 22.19 33.33 13.95
N LEU A 118 22.79 33.70 12.81
CA LEU A 118 24.22 33.54 12.56
C LEU A 118 25.09 34.38 13.52
N LYS A 119 24.61 35.58 13.87
CA LYS A 119 25.29 36.43 14.85
C LYS A 119 25.32 35.75 16.22
N GLU A 120 24.19 35.22 16.69
CA GLU A 120 24.10 34.50 17.97
C GLU A 120 25.01 33.26 17.98
N ILE A 121 25.07 32.50 16.87
CA ILE A 121 26.00 31.36 16.73
C ILE A 121 27.45 31.83 16.82
N THR A 122 27.80 32.95 16.20
CA THR A 122 29.17 33.49 16.23
C THR A 122 29.55 33.94 17.63
N GLU A 123 28.66 34.65 18.32
CA GLU A 123 28.82 35.13 19.70
C GLU A 123 28.88 33.97 20.72
N SER A 124 28.45 32.77 20.33
CA SER A 124 28.59 31.57 21.16
C SER A 124 30.05 31.05 21.27
N ASP A 125 30.99 31.61 20.52
CA ASP A 125 32.41 31.22 20.45
C ASP A 125 32.60 29.71 20.19
N GLY A 126 31.79 29.20 19.26
CA GLY A 126 31.84 27.81 18.81
C GLY A 126 31.24 26.80 19.79
N ARG A 127 30.53 27.23 20.84
CA ARG A 127 29.75 26.32 21.71
C ARG A 127 28.60 25.63 20.96
N ILE A 128 28.06 26.28 19.93
CA ILE A 128 26.93 25.78 19.16
C ILE A 128 27.41 25.01 17.92
N ILE A 129 26.81 23.84 17.70
CA ILE A 129 26.85 23.09 16.45
C ILE A 129 25.47 23.23 15.81
N THR A 130 25.44 23.65 14.57
CA THR A 130 24.20 23.88 13.83
C THR A 130 23.88 22.67 12.96
N PHE A 131 22.66 22.15 13.04
CA PHE A 131 22.13 21.19 12.08
C PHE A 131 21.18 21.89 11.12
N ILE A 132 21.35 21.64 9.82
CA ILE A 132 20.45 22.13 8.77
C ILE A 132 20.02 20.93 7.94
N ASP A 133 18.75 20.56 8.07
CA ASP A 133 18.13 19.64 7.14
C ASP A 133 17.87 20.35 5.80
N GLU A 134 17.88 19.57 4.70
CA GLU A 134 17.77 20.11 3.34
C GLU A 134 18.77 21.24 3.04
N LEU A 135 20.05 21.05 3.39
CA LEU A 135 21.10 22.07 3.27
C LEU A 135 21.16 22.73 1.88
N HIS A 136 20.81 22.00 0.82
CA HIS A 136 20.77 22.49 -0.56
C HIS A 136 19.83 23.69 -0.76
N VAL A 137 18.76 23.83 0.04
CA VAL A 137 17.82 24.97 -0.02
C VAL A 137 18.56 26.29 0.25
N LEU A 138 19.50 26.30 1.20
CA LEU A 138 20.34 27.46 1.49
C LEU A 138 21.51 27.64 0.51
N MET A 139 21.78 26.64 -0.34
CA MET A 139 22.90 26.63 -1.28
C MET A 139 22.48 26.92 -2.73
N GLY A 140 21.21 27.25 -2.98
CA GLY A 140 20.73 27.75 -4.27
C GLY A 140 19.58 26.98 -4.90
N ALA A 141 19.13 25.87 -4.30
CA ALA A 141 18.07 25.02 -4.87
C ALA A 141 16.69 25.69 -4.92
N GLY A 142 16.44 26.68 -4.07
CA GLY A 142 15.15 27.39 -4.03
C GLY A 142 14.91 28.39 -5.16
N GLY A 143 15.91 28.64 -6.03
CA GLY A 143 15.81 29.56 -7.18
C GLY A 143 15.56 31.05 -6.86
N GLY A 144 15.11 31.38 -5.64
CA GLY A 144 14.86 32.74 -5.18
C GLY A 144 16.12 33.42 -4.64
N GLU A 145 16.17 34.75 -4.75
CA GLU A 145 17.29 35.59 -4.30
C GLU A 145 17.73 35.31 -2.84
N GLY A 146 16.81 34.91 -1.96
CA GLY A 146 17.11 34.57 -0.56
C GLY A 146 18.03 33.37 -0.36
N SER A 147 17.97 32.36 -1.24
CA SER A 147 18.89 31.20 -1.18
C SER A 147 20.32 31.59 -1.56
N VAL A 148 20.45 32.50 -2.54
CA VAL A 148 21.76 33.05 -2.96
C VAL A 148 22.35 33.93 -1.87
N ALA A 149 21.53 34.75 -1.21
CA ALA A 149 21.96 35.58 -0.09
C ALA A 149 22.44 34.75 1.11
N ALA A 150 21.72 33.69 1.49
CA ALA A 150 22.12 32.78 2.55
C ALA A 150 23.49 32.13 2.29
N SER A 151 23.69 31.60 1.08
CA SER A 151 24.98 31.00 0.68
C SER A 151 26.14 31.99 0.81
N ASN A 152 25.93 33.24 0.40
CA ASN A 152 26.93 34.31 0.52
C ASN A 152 27.22 34.71 1.98
N MET A 153 26.25 34.59 2.89
CA MET A 153 26.45 34.84 4.32
C MET A 153 27.20 33.70 5.02
N LEU A 154 26.94 32.45 4.62
CA LEU A 154 27.53 31.27 5.25
C LEU A 154 28.99 31.05 4.84
N LYS A 155 29.35 31.28 3.57
CA LYS A 155 30.71 31.05 3.04
C LYS A 155 31.83 31.71 3.86
N PRO A 156 31.76 33.01 4.22
CA PRO A 156 32.81 33.64 5.02
C PRO A 156 32.96 33.01 6.40
N MET A 157 31.85 32.67 7.06
CA MET A 157 31.85 32.09 8.42
C MET A 157 32.42 30.67 8.43
N LEU A 158 32.03 29.85 7.45
CA LEU A 158 32.60 28.51 7.22
C LEU A 158 34.10 28.59 6.89
N ALA A 159 34.54 29.63 6.18
CA ALA A 159 35.95 29.85 5.87
C ALA A 159 36.79 30.27 7.08
N ARG A 160 36.23 31.08 7.98
CA ARG A 160 36.88 31.49 9.23
C ARG A 160 36.79 30.44 10.34
N GLY A 161 35.91 29.44 10.19
CA GLY A 161 35.68 28.40 11.19
C GLY A 161 34.81 28.88 12.36
N GLU A 162 34.12 30.01 12.20
CA GLU A 162 33.19 30.60 13.17
C GLU A 162 31.89 29.79 13.25
N LEU A 163 31.53 29.10 12.17
CA LEU A 163 30.34 28.25 12.07
C LEU A 163 30.75 26.77 11.99
N ARG A 164 30.23 25.95 12.91
CA ARG A 164 30.25 24.48 12.79
C ARG A 164 28.88 23.99 12.39
N LEU A 165 28.81 23.28 11.28
CA LEU A 165 27.56 22.88 10.66
C LEU A 165 27.55 21.39 10.32
N ILE A 166 26.42 20.74 10.59
CA ILE A 166 26.03 19.44 10.07
C ILE A 166 24.93 19.70 9.04
N GLY A 167 25.14 19.29 7.80
CA GLY A 167 24.11 19.34 6.76
C GLY A 167 23.47 17.98 6.53
N ALA A 168 22.24 17.96 6.03
CA ALA A 168 21.64 16.78 5.41
C ALA A 168 21.06 17.13 4.03
N THR A 169 21.24 16.24 3.05
CA THR A 169 20.76 16.43 1.66
C THR A 169 20.79 15.08 0.91
N THR A 170 20.29 15.01 -0.32
CA THR A 170 20.45 13.86 -1.21
C THR A 170 21.77 13.94 -2.00
N LEU A 171 22.18 12.84 -2.64
CA LEU A 171 23.42 12.82 -3.41
C LEU A 171 23.37 13.76 -4.62
N ASP A 172 22.22 13.81 -5.29
CA ASP A 172 22.03 14.61 -6.49
C ASP A 172 22.05 16.11 -6.17
N GLU A 173 21.36 16.52 -5.10
CA GLU A 173 21.41 17.89 -4.59
C GLU A 173 22.82 18.29 -4.15
N TYR A 174 23.56 17.39 -3.48
CA TYR A 174 24.95 17.68 -3.09
C TYR A 174 25.81 17.97 -4.32
N ARG A 175 25.70 17.12 -5.35
CA ARG A 175 26.44 17.29 -6.62
C ARG A 175 26.08 18.58 -7.32
N GLU A 176 24.80 18.93 -7.32
CA GLU A 176 24.30 20.10 -8.03
C GLU A 176 24.68 21.41 -7.34
N PHE A 177 24.48 21.52 -6.02
CA PHE A 177 24.52 22.79 -5.30
C PHE A 177 25.77 22.98 -4.42
N ILE A 178 26.47 21.92 -4.05
CA ILE A 178 27.61 22.00 -3.11
C ILE A 178 28.92 21.65 -3.82
N GLU A 179 28.96 20.54 -4.57
CA GLU A 179 30.19 20.02 -5.18
C GLU A 179 30.74 20.93 -6.30
N LYS A 180 29.85 21.61 -7.03
CA LYS A 180 30.25 22.57 -8.09
C LYS A 180 30.93 23.83 -7.53
N ASP A 181 30.71 24.17 -6.26
CA ASP A 181 31.33 25.34 -5.62
C ASP A 181 32.60 24.95 -4.85
N ALA A 182 33.75 25.27 -5.42
CA ALA A 182 35.06 24.97 -4.84
C ALA A 182 35.33 25.64 -3.47
N ALA A 183 34.58 26.66 -3.08
CA ALA A 183 34.68 27.25 -1.75
C ALA A 183 33.95 26.39 -0.70
N LEU A 184 32.76 25.86 -1.03
CA LEU A 184 31.94 25.02 -0.16
C LEU A 184 32.50 23.59 -0.07
N GLU A 185 32.90 23.00 -1.20
CA GLU A 185 33.44 21.63 -1.29
C GLU A 185 34.70 21.44 -0.43
N ARG A 186 35.46 22.51 -0.18
CA ARG A 186 36.63 22.51 0.72
C ARG A 186 36.29 22.66 2.20
N ARG A 187 35.03 22.88 2.56
CA ARG A 187 34.55 23.04 3.95
C ARG A 187 33.69 21.88 4.41
N PHE A 188 33.04 21.19 3.47
CA PHE A 188 32.20 20.05 3.74
C PHE A 188 32.93 18.72 3.56
N GLN A 189 32.51 17.72 4.34
CA GLN A 189 32.91 16.33 4.21
C GLN A 189 31.66 15.47 4.08
N GLN A 190 31.57 14.71 2.99
CA GLN A 190 30.50 13.76 2.76
C GLN A 190 30.53 12.63 3.80
N VAL A 191 29.36 12.30 4.33
CA VAL A 191 29.08 11.15 5.20
C VAL A 191 27.84 10.46 4.64
N TYR A 192 28.01 9.27 4.07
CA TYR A 192 26.90 8.52 3.48
C TYR A 192 26.06 7.84 4.56
N VAL A 193 24.74 7.96 4.45
CA VAL A 193 23.74 7.29 5.29
C VAL A 193 22.86 6.45 4.37
N GLY A 194 23.11 5.15 4.35
CA GLY A 194 22.37 4.20 3.53
C GLY A 194 21.06 3.75 4.19
N GLU A 195 20.14 3.25 3.36
CA GLU A 195 18.97 2.50 3.81
C GLU A 195 19.43 1.27 4.63
N PRO A 196 18.87 1.04 5.83
CA PRO A 196 19.19 -0.13 6.63
C PRO A 196 18.62 -1.41 6.00
N SER A 197 19.18 -2.56 6.35
CA SER A 197 18.61 -3.85 5.94
C SER A 197 17.26 -4.11 6.63
N VAL A 198 16.53 -5.13 6.18
CA VAL A 198 15.29 -5.58 6.86
C VAL A 198 15.59 -6.00 8.30
N GLU A 199 16.70 -6.72 8.52
CA GLU A 199 17.11 -7.15 9.87
C GLU A 199 17.45 -5.96 10.77
N ASP A 200 18.21 -4.99 10.26
CA ASP A 200 18.54 -3.77 10.99
C ASP A 200 17.28 -2.94 11.29
N THR A 201 16.33 -2.90 10.35
CA THR A 201 15.03 -2.23 10.55
C THR A 201 14.23 -2.90 11.65
N ILE A 202 14.18 -4.23 11.70
CA ILE A 202 13.52 -4.94 12.80
C ILE A 202 14.16 -4.59 14.14
N ALA A 203 15.49 -4.49 14.20
CA ALA A 203 16.19 -4.05 15.42
C ALA A 203 15.85 -2.60 15.80
N ILE A 204 15.77 -1.69 14.82
CA ILE A 204 15.31 -0.31 15.03
C ILE A 204 13.88 -0.29 15.59
N LEU A 205 12.95 -1.00 14.95
CA LEU A 205 11.56 -1.07 15.38
C LEU A 205 11.42 -1.66 16.79
N ARG A 206 12.21 -2.69 17.14
CA ARG A 206 12.24 -3.25 18.50
C ARG A 206 12.72 -2.23 19.54
N GLY A 207 13.71 -1.40 19.19
CA GLY A 207 14.17 -0.32 20.07
C GLY A 207 13.17 0.83 20.21
N LEU A 208 12.34 1.07 19.19
CA LEU A 208 11.28 2.08 19.20
C LEU A 208 9.96 1.58 19.80
N LYS A 209 9.77 0.25 19.87
CA LYS A 209 8.51 -0.41 20.27
C LYS A 209 7.87 0.22 21.50
N GLU A 210 8.62 0.32 22.59
CA GLU A 210 8.09 0.79 23.88
C GLU A 210 7.61 2.25 23.83
N ARG A 211 8.28 3.11 23.04
CA ARG A 211 7.87 4.50 22.83
C ARG A 211 6.53 4.58 22.10
N TYR A 212 6.36 3.80 21.04
CA TYR A 212 5.12 3.76 20.27
C TYR A 212 3.97 3.13 21.06
N GLU A 213 4.23 2.06 21.83
CA GLU A 213 3.25 1.47 22.74
C GLU A 213 2.78 2.48 23.80
N ALA A 214 3.70 3.23 24.41
CA ALA A 214 3.38 4.23 25.41
C ALA A 214 2.64 5.45 24.81
N HIS A 215 3.00 5.86 23.59
CA HIS A 215 2.38 6.98 22.88
C HIS A 215 0.93 6.68 22.50
N HIS A 216 0.69 5.53 21.87
CA HIS A 216 -0.64 5.13 21.40
C HIS A 216 -1.47 4.39 22.46
N LYS A 217 -0.86 4.01 23.59
CA LYS A 217 -1.50 3.21 24.64
C LYS A 217 -2.04 1.88 24.12
N VAL A 218 -1.27 1.21 23.28
CA VAL A 218 -1.58 -0.11 22.71
C VAL A 218 -0.34 -1.02 22.81
N ALA A 219 -0.53 -2.33 22.73
CA ALA A 219 0.57 -3.27 22.59
C ALA A 219 0.91 -3.52 21.12
N ILE A 220 2.17 -3.86 20.82
CA ILE A 220 2.64 -4.19 19.47
C ILE A 220 3.33 -5.56 19.52
N SER A 221 2.86 -6.52 18.74
CA SER A 221 3.48 -7.85 18.65
C SER A 221 4.84 -7.80 17.95
N ASP A 222 5.75 -8.73 18.26
CA ASP A 222 7.02 -8.83 17.52
C ASP A 222 6.78 -9.23 16.05
N GLY A 223 5.74 -10.04 15.80
CA GLY A 223 5.28 -10.39 14.46
C GLY A 223 4.91 -9.18 13.62
N ALA A 224 4.23 -8.19 14.20
CA ALA A 224 3.92 -6.92 13.54
C ALA A 224 5.20 -6.15 13.14
N LEU A 225 6.25 -6.14 13.97
CA LEU A 225 7.51 -5.47 13.63
C LEU A 225 8.21 -6.14 12.44
N VAL A 226 8.24 -7.48 12.45
CA VAL A 226 8.81 -8.28 11.34
C VAL A 226 8.00 -8.06 10.06
N ALA A 227 6.68 -8.07 10.15
CA ALA A 227 5.77 -7.81 9.03
C ALA A 227 5.95 -6.39 8.49
N ALA A 228 6.02 -5.37 9.35
CA ALA A 228 6.20 -3.97 8.95
C ALA A 228 7.50 -3.78 8.17
N ALA A 229 8.62 -4.34 8.63
CA ALA A 229 9.89 -4.26 7.91
C ALA A 229 9.87 -5.07 6.60
N SER A 230 9.43 -6.33 6.65
CA SER A 230 9.50 -7.24 5.50
C SER A 230 8.51 -6.90 4.39
N LEU A 231 7.25 -6.65 4.76
CA LEU A 231 6.19 -6.33 3.82
C LEU A 231 6.38 -4.93 3.23
N SER A 232 6.80 -3.92 4.01
CA SER A 232 7.07 -2.59 3.45
C SER A 232 8.25 -2.59 2.49
N ASN A 233 9.30 -3.38 2.78
CA ASN A 233 10.42 -3.55 1.87
C ASN A 233 9.99 -4.17 0.53
N ARG A 234 9.08 -5.15 0.59
CA ARG A 234 8.58 -5.85 -0.60
C ARG A 234 7.56 -5.02 -1.39
N TYR A 235 6.56 -4.45 -0.72
CA TYR A 235 5.37 -3.88 -1.35
C TYR A 235 5.40 -2.35 -1.48
N ILE A 236 6.31 -1.64 -0.82
CA ILE A 236 6.44 -0.17 -0.89
C ILE A 236 7.88 0.21 -1.31
N PRO A 237 8.24 0.02 -2.61
CA PRO A 237 9.61 0.29 -3.09
C PRO A 237 9.91 1.79 -3.29
N ALA A 238 8.88 2.64 -3.36
CA ALA A 238 9.04 4.08 -3.61
C ALA A 238 9.51 4.87 -2.37
N ARG A 239 9.48 4.25 -1.18
CA ARG A 239 9.93 4.82 0.09
C ARG A 239 11.03 3.94 0.68
N GLN A 240 11.86 4.52 1.53
CA GLN A 240 13.01 3.85 2.13
C GLN A 240 12.70 3.38 3.56
N LEU A 241 13.36 2.30 3.96
CA LEU A 241 13.51 1.92 5.36
C LEU A 241 14.43 2.93 6.09
N PRO A 242 14.27 3.11 7.42
CA PRO A 242 13.23 2.52 8.26
C PRO A 242 11.90 3.29 8.25
N ASP A 243 11.85 4.48 7.64
CA ASP A 243 10.68 5.40 7.67
C ASP A 243 9.35 4.73 7.33
N LYS A 244 9.28 4.05 6.17
CA LYS A 244 8.03 3.39 5.74
C LYS A 244 7.55 2.30 6.71
N ALA A 245 8.45 1.66 7.44
CA ALA A 245 8.09 0.61 8.39
C ALA A 245 7.63 1.22 9.73
N ILE A 246 8.27 2.31 10.16
CA ILE A 246 7.84 3.08 11.33
C ILE A 246 6.44 3.65 11.11
N ASP A 247 6.20 4.23 9.94
CA ASP A 247 4.90 4.81 9.56
C ASP A 247 3.76 3.76 9.55
N LEU A 248 4.05 2.52 9.12
CA LEU A 248 3.10 1.41 9.20
C LEU A 248 2.76 1.03 10.65
N ILE A 249 3.76 0.99 11.54
CA ILE A 249 3.54 0.72 12.96
C ILE A 249 2.69 1.85 13.58
N ASP A 250 3.00 3.10 13.26
CA ASP A 250 2.30 4.28 13.76
C ASP A 250 0.83 4.29 13.35
N GLU A 251 0.55 4.08 12.05
CA GLU A 251 -0.80 4.03 11.50
C GLU A 251 -1.61 2.85 12.07
N ALA A 252 -1.00 1.65 12.17
CA ALA A 252 -1.67 0.49 12.73
C ALA A 252 -1.98 0.66 14.23
N ALA A 253 -1.05 1.24 15.00
CA ALA A 253 -1.25 1.53 16.41
C ALA A 253 -2.34 2.59 16.64
N SER A 254 -2.34 3.66 15.83
CA SER A 254 -3.37 4.71 15.84
C SER A 254 -4.75 4.13 15.52
N ARG A 255 -4.84 3.30 14.48
CA ARG A 255 -6.08 2.61 14.10
C ARG A 255 -6.61 1.73 15.22
N LEU A 256 -5.77 0.89 15.80
CA LEU A 256 -6.16 0.04 16.94
C LEU A 256 -6.63 0.88 18.13
N ARG A 257 -5.96 2.00 18.41
CA ARG A 257 -6.38 2.90 19.49
C ARG A 257 -7.77 3.48 19.24
N MET A 258 -8.07 3.87 18.00
CA MET A 258 -9.40 4.34 17.61
C MET A 258 -10.46 3.24 17.75
N GLU A 259 -10.14 2.00 17.42
CA GLU A 259 -11.03 0.85 17.59
C GLU A 259 -11.33 0.56 19.08
N ILE A 260 -10.33 0.67 19.97
CA ILE A 260 -10.51 0.54 21.43
C ILE A 260 -11.41 1.63 22.01
N ASP A 261 -11.27 2.87 21.53
CA ASP A 261 -12.04 4.01 22.04
C ASP A 261 -13.46 4.12 21.45
N SER A 262 -13.73 3.41 20.35
CA SER A 262 -15.01 3.43 19.64
C SER A 262 -15.89 2.22 20.01
N ALA A 263 -17.21 2.39 19.95
CA ALA A 263 -18.12 1.28 20.13
C ALA A 263 -17.99 0.30 18.94
N PRO A 264 -17.88 -1.02 19.19
CA PRO A 264 -17.89 -2.03 18.13
C PRO A 264 -19.15 -1.92 17.26
N LEU A 265 -19.03 -2.29 15.98
CA LEU A 265 -20.13 -2.20 15.00
C LEU A 265 -21.40 -2.90 15.51
N GLU A 266 -21.26 -4.06 16.15
CA GLU A 266 -22.36 -4.85 16.69
C GLU A 266 -23.18 -4.08 17.75
N ILE A 267 -22.49 -3.37 18.66
CA ILE A 267 -23.14 -2.52 19.67
C ILE A 267 -23.83 -1.34 18.99
N ASP A 268 -23.17 -0.74 18.01
CA ASP A 268 -23.65 0.45 17.31
C ASP A 268 -24.91 0.15 16.47
N GLU A 269 -24.94 -1.00 15.78
CA GLU A 269 -26.10 -1.48 15.03
C GLU A 269 -27.26 -1.85 15.94
N LEU A 270 -26.99 -2.59 17.02
CA LEU A 270 -28.01 -2.99 18.00
C LEU A 270 -28.60 -1.77 18.71
N ARG A 271 -27.78 -0.78 19.05
CA ARG A 271 -28.23 0.48 19.63
C ARG A 271 -29.18 1.22 18.70
N ARG A 272 -28.84 1.35 17.42
CA ARG A 272 -29.72 1.97 16.41
C ARG A 272 -31.03 1.20 16.24
N HIS A 273 -30.99 -0.13 16.36
CA HIS A 273 -32.18 -0.98 16.33
C HIS A 273 -33.10 -0.73 17.54
N VAL A 274 -32.53 -0.75 18.75
CA VAL A 274 -33.23 -0.44 20.00
C VAL A 274 -33.84 0.96 19.97
N ASP A 275 -33.11 1.97 19.49
CA ASP A 275 -33.61 3.34 19.38
C ASP A 275 -34.80 3.44 18.41
N ARG A 276 -34.79 2.67 17.31
CA ARG A 276 -35.92 2.56 16.38
C ARG A 276 -37.15 1.95 17.05
N LEU A 277 -36.97 0.86 17.81
CA LEU A 277 -38.05 0.22 18.56
C LEU A 277 -38.64 1.18 19.62
N LYS A 278 -37.80 1.96 20.33
CA LYS A 278 -38.27 2.99 21.29
C LYS A 278 -39.11 4.07 20.60
N LEU A 279 -38.70 4.52 19.41
CA LEU A 279 -39.48 5.48 18.64
C LEU A 279 -40.83 4.91 18.19
N GLU A 280 -40.87 3.65 17.75
CA GLU A 280 -42.13 2.98 17.40
C GLU A 280 -43.03 2.76 18.62
N GLU A 281 -42.46 2.43 19.79
CA GLU A 281 -43.21 2.34 21.05
C GLU A 281 -43.90 3.68 21.39
N LEU A 282 -43.17 4.80 21.27
CA LEU A 282 -43.70 6.14 21.54
C LEU A 282 -44.83 6.53 20.58
N ALA A 283 -44.78 6.07 19.33
CA ALA A 283 -45.83 6.29 18.35
C ALA A 283 -47.08 5.46 18.70
N LEU A 284 -46.92 4.14 18.89
CA LEU A 284 -48.02 3.21 19.19
C LEU A 284 -48.70 3.51 20.53
N LYS A 285 -47.97 4.06 21.52
CA LYS A 285 -48.53 4.46 22.81
C LYS A 285 -49.63 5.54 22.71
N LYS A 286 -49.69 6.28 21.60
CA LYS A 286 -50.73 7.30 21.35
C LYS A 286 -51.97 6.73 20.67
N GLU A 287 -51.87 5.55 20.08
CA GLU A 287 -52.96 4.88 19.36
C GLU A 287 -53.90 4.14 20.33
N LYS A 288 -55.18 4.04 19.96
CA LYS A 288 -56.25 3.54 20.86
C LYS A 288 -56.93 2.26 20.40
N ASP A 289 -56.72 1.85 19.15
CA ASP A 289 -57.34 0.65 18.58
C ASP A 289 -56.73 -0.64 19.14
N ALA A 290 -57.47 -1.74 19.02
CA ALA A 290 -57.08 -3.03 19.61
C ALA A 290 -55.82 -3.63 18.96
N ALA A 291 -55.65 -3.46 17.64
CA ALA A 291 -54.52 -3.99 16.91
C ALA A 291 -53.20 -3.28 17.29
N SER A 292 -53.25 -1.95 17.47
CA SER A 292 -52.11 -1.16 17.95
C SER A 292 -51.69 -1.54 19.38
N ARG A 293 -52.63 -1.93 20.24
CA ARG A 293 -52.32 -2.40 21.61
C ARG A 293 -51.61 -3.75 21.61
N GLU A 294 -52.08 -4.70 20.81
CA GLU A 294 -51.44 -6.01 20.66
C GLU A 294 -50.03 -5.87 20.07
N ARG A 295 -49.87 -5.04 19.03
CA ARG A 295 -48.57 -4.73 18.44
C ARG A 295 -47.63 -4.04 19.44
N LEU A 296 -48.14 -3.15 20.28
CA LEU A 296 -47.35 -2.49 21.33
C LEU A 296 -46.83 -3.50 22.37
N GLU A 297 -47.64 -4.49 22.77
CA GLU A 297 -47.21 -5.54 23.70
C GLU A 297 -46.10 -6.42 23.10
N ALA A 298 -46.28 -6.88 21.86
CA ALA A 298 -45.25 -7.63 21.14
C ALA A 298 -43.96 -6.82 20.99
N LEU A 299 -44.06 -5.54 20.60
CA LEU A 299 -42.92 -4.65 20.44
C LEU A 299 -42.18 -4.41 21.76
N ARG A 300 -42.89 -4.31 22.88
CA ARG A 300 -42.26 -4.20 24.21
C ARG A 300 -41.49 -5.44 24.63
N ALA A 301 -42.00 -6.62 24.28
CA ALA A 301 -41.27 -7.87 24.54
C ALA A 301 -39.96 -7.88 23.74
N THR A 302 -40.01 -7.60 22.43
CA THR A 302 -38.82 -7.50 21.58
C THR A 302 -37.86 -6.41 22.05
N LEU A 303 -38.36 -5.22 22.38
CA LEU A 303 -37.54 -4.11 22.90
C LEU A 303 -36.82 -4.51 24.18
N LYS A 304 -37.47 -5.24 25.09
CA LYS A 304 -36.86 -5.72 26.33
C LYS A 304 -35.72 -6.70 26.04
N ASP A 305 -35.94 -7.64 25.13
CA ASP A 305 -34.94 -8.64 24.77
C ASP A 305 -33.73 -8.00 24.07
N GLU A 306 -33.95 -7.11 23.11
CA GLU A 306 -32.88 -6.39 22.41
C GLU A 306 -32.14 -5.40 23.32
N GLN A 307 -32.84 -4.75 24.25
CA GLN A 307 -32.20 -3.88 25.25
C GLN A 307 -31.32 -4.69 26.21
N GLN A 308 -31.76 -5.87 26.66
CA GLN A 308 -30.94 -6.74 27.51
C GLN A 308 -29.66 -7.17 26.79
N LYS A 309 -29.76 -7.58 25.53
CA LYS A 309 -28.57 -7.90 24.70
C LYS A 309 -27.63 -6.70 24.58
N LEU A 310 -28.17 -5.51 24.35
CA LEU A 310 -27.36 -4.29 24.25
C LEU A 310 -26.63 -3.98 25.56
N ASP A 311 -27.33 -4.07 26.69
CA ASP A 311 -26.76 -3.81 28.02
C ASP A 311 -25.66 -4.84 28.34
N ASP A 312 -25.88 -6.12 28.03
CA ASP A 312 -24.89 -7.18 28.23
C ASP A 312 -23.61 -6.94 27.39
N LEU A 313 -23.77 -6.58 26.11
CA LEU A 313 -22.64 -6.26 25.23
C LEU A 313 -21.91 -4.98 25.68
N GLN A 314 -22.65 -3.95 26.14
CA GLN A 314 -22.05 -2.72 26.66
C GLN A 314 -21.22 -2.96 27.91
N VAL A 315 -21.75 -3.72 28.88
CA VAL A 315 -21.00 -4.07 30.10
C VAL A 315 -19.73 -4.86 29.76
N ARG A 316 -19.81 -5.78 28.79
CA ARG A 316 -18.65 -6.53 28.30
C ARG A 316 -17.61 -5.60 27.68
N TRP A 317 -18.01 -4.74 26.75
CA TRP A 317 -17.10 -3.79 26.09
C TRP A 317 -16.47 -2.80 27.07
N GLU A 318 -17.23 -2.25 28.02
CA GLU A 318 -16.71 -1.34 29.04
C GLU A 318 -15.64 -2.03 29.91
N ARG A 319 -15.83 -3.31 30.24
CA ARG A 319 -14.84 -4.10 30.99
C ARG A 319 -13.58 -4.36 30.17
N GLU A 320 -13.71 -4.78 28.91
CA GLU A 320 -12.58 -5.01 28.00
C GLU A 320 -11.78 -3.70 27.80
N ARG A 321 -12.46 -2.60 27.49
CA ARG A 321 -11.86 -1.27 27.32
C ARG A 321 -11.16 -0.77 28.57
N ALA A 322 -11.74 -0.97 29.75
CA ALA A 322 -11.11 -0.58 31.02
C ALA A 322 -9.82 -1.37 31.27
N SER A 323 -9.78 -2.65 30.90
CA SER A 323 -8.59 -3.49 30.99
C SER A 323 -7.47 -2.98 30.07
N LEU A 324 -7.77 -2.73 28.80
CA LEU A 324 -6.80 -2.24 27.82
C LEU A 324 -6.25 -0.86 28.18
N ASN A 325 -7.12 0.06 28.62
CA ASN A 325 -6.68 1.39 29.08
C ASN A 325 -5.75 1.31 30.30
N ARG A 326 -6.00 0.38 31.23
CA ARG A 326 -5.12 0.17 32.38
C ARG A 326 -3.72 -0.28 31.94
N VAL A 327 -3.61 -1.21 30.99
CA VAL A 327 -2.32 -1.64 30.43
C VAL A 327 -1.60 -0.46 29.78
N GLY A 328 -2.30 0.32 28.95
CA GLY A 328 -1.76 1.51 28.30
C GLY A 328 -1.22 2.54 29.29
N ASP A 329 -1.99 2.87 30.34
CA ASP A 329 -1.57 3.84 31.36
C ASP A 329 -0.37 3.34 32.19
N LEU A 330 -0.28 2.04 32.47
CA LEU A 330 0.89 1.45 33.13
C LEU A 330 2.15 1.54 32.25
N LYS A 331 2.02 1.28 30.94
CA LYS A 331 3.14 1.43 29.99
C LYS A 331 3.61 2.89 29.88
N THR A 332 2.70 3.86 29.82
CA THR A 332 3.06 5.29 29.85
C THR A 332 3.83 5.66 31.13
N ARG A 333 3.40 5.15 32.29
CA ARG A 333 4.11 5.37 33.57
C ARG A 333 5.48 4.71 33.60
N LEU A 334 5.61 3.52 33.02
CA LEU A 334 6.88 2.80 32.93
C LEU A 334 7.90 3.55 32.05
N ASP A 335 7.49 4.04 30.87
CA ASP A 335 8.35 4.85 30.00
C ASP A 335 8.81 6.13 30.71
N ALA A 336 7.88 6.85 31.36
CA ALA A 336 8.22 8.05 32.13
C ALA A 336 9.21 7.77 33.26
N ALA A 337 9.05 6.66 34.00
CA ALA A 337 9.96 6.25 35.06
C ALA A 337 11.37 5.91 34.54
N ARG A 338 11.47 5.26 33.37
CA ARG A 338 12.75 4.95 32.71
C ARG A 338 13.48 6.22 32.28
N VAL A 339 12.77 7.15 31.62
CA VAL A 339 13.32 8.47 31.24
C VAL A 339 13.81 9.24 32.48
N GLU A 340 13.04 9.22 33.57
CA GLU A 340 13.42 9.87 34.81
C GLU A 340 14.63 9.21 35.49
N ALA A 341 14.75 7.88 35.42
CA ALA A 341 15.87 7.13 35.95
C ALA A 341 17.18 7.48 35.23
N GLU A 342 17.16 7.50 33.90
CA GLU A 342 18.32 7.92 33.09
C GLU A 342 18.72 9.36 33.39
N ARG A 343 17.74 10.25 33.54
CA ARG A 343 17.99 11.64 33.91
C ARG A 343 18.63 11.74 35.30
N ALA A 344 18.11 11.03 36.29
CA ALA A 344 18.64 11.03 37.65
C ALA A 344 20.08 10.47 37.71
N GLN A 345 20.38 9.41 36.94
CA GLN A 345 21.75 8.90 36.81
C GLN A 345 22.70 9.95 36.24
N ARG A 346 22.28 10.65 35.18
CA ARG A 346 23.08 11.70 34.53
C ARG A 346 23.31 12.91 35.44
N GLU A 347 22.31 13.33 36.20
CA GLU A 347 22.41 14.43 37.17
C GLU A 347 23.18 14.05 38.45
N GLY A 348 23.63 12.79 38.57
CA GLY A 348 24.34 12.29 39.75
C GLY A 348 23.44 12.10 40.98
N ASN A 349 22.12 12.14 40.81
CA ASN A 349 21.15 11.87 41.87
C ASN A 349 20.99 10.35 42.05
N LEU A 350 22.02 9.72 42.61
CA LEU A 350 22.11 8.26 42.75
C LEU A 350 21.00 7.67 43.62
N GLU A 351 20.50 8.42 44.61
CA GLU A 351 19.40 7.99 45.48
C GLU A 351 18.11 7.83 44.68
N LYS A 352 17.72 8.87 43.91
CA LYS A 352 16.54 8.85 43.06
C LYS A 352 16.66 7.80 41.95
N ALA A 353 17.83 7.72 41.30
CA ALA A 353 18.09 6.71 40.28
C ALA A 353 17.97 5.28 40.83
N SER A 354 18.54 5.00 42.01
CA SER A 354 18.46 3.70 42.66
C SER A 354 17.01 3.31 42.99
N ARG A 355 16.23 4.24 43.54
CA ARG A 355 14.81 4.01 43.84
C ARG A 355 14.01 3.69 42.58
N LEU A 356 14.22 4.43 41.50
CA LEU A 356 13.53 4.18 40.23
C LEU A 356 13.92 2.82 39.65
N LEU A 357 15.22 2.52 39.54
CA LEU A 357 15.73 1.31 38.89
C LEU A 357 15.45 0.02 39.65
N TYR A 358 15.51 0.05 40.99
CA TYR A 358 15.44 -1.17 41.80
C TYR A 358 14.11 -1.35 42.54
N ALA A 359 13.25 -0.32 42.60
CA ALA A 359 11.95 -0.42 43.26
C ALA A 359 10.78 -0.08 42.30
N GLU A 360 10.74 1.13 41.75
CA GLU A 360 9.56 1.59 40.99
C GLU A 360 9.42 0.91 39.62
N ILE A 361 10.48 0.87 38.81
CA ILE A 361 10.48 0.23 37.49
C ILE A 361 10.16 -1.28 37.59
N PRO A 362 10.83 -2.07 38.46
CA PRO A 362 10.50 -3.50 38.59
C PRO A 362 9.11 -3.76 39.17
N ALA A 363 8.52 -2.81 39.89
CA ALA A 363 7.13 -2.91 40.35
C ALA A 363 6.16 -2.65 39.19
N LEU A 364 6.38 -1.58 38.42
CA LEU A 364 5.59 -1.26 37.23
C LEU A 364 5.67 -2.37 36.17
N GLU A 365 6.84 -2.95 35.93
CA GLU A 365 7.00 -4.10 35.02
C GLU A 365 6.17 -5.31 35.47
N ARG A 366 6.15 -5.59 36.78
CA ARG A 366 5.29 -6.65 37.34
C ARG A 366 3.80 -6.31 37.19
N GLU A 367 3.40 -5.08 37.48
CA GLU A 367 2.01 -4.62 37.30
C GLU A 367 1.55 -4.71 35.84
N VAL A 368 2.43 -4.37 34.87
CA VAL A 368 2.14 -4.50 33.42
C VAL A 368 1.94 -5.96 33.07
N VAL A 369 2.86 -6.85 33.44
CA VAL A 369 2.76 -8.29 33.13
C VAL A 369 1.53 -8.91 33.80
N GLU A 370 1.19 -8.52 35.02
CA GLU A 370 -0.03 -8.97 35.70
C GLU A 370 -1.30 -8.46 35.00
N ALA A 371 -1.32 -7.20 34.56
CA ALA A 371 -2.44 -6.62 33.84
C ALA A 371 -2.63 -7.26 32.45
N GLU A 372 -1.54 -7.48 31.70
CA GLU A 372 -1.56 -8.20 30.42
C GLU A 372 -2.06 -9.64 30.61
N ARG A 373 -1.56 -10.38 31.61
CA ARG A 373 -2.06 -11.74 31.90
C ARG A 373 -3.52 -11.78 32.32
N ALA A 374 -3.96 -10.82 33.12
CA ALA A 374 -5.35 -10.73 33.55
C ALA A 374 -6.29 -10.43 32.38
N GLU A 375 -5.78 -9.75 31.36
CA GLU A 375 -6.45 -9.49 30.09
C GLU A 375 -6.49 -10.77 29.23
N THR A 376 -5.37 -11.49 29.09
CA THR A 376 -5.29 -12.76 28.33
C THR A 376 -6.11 -13.90 28.95
N ALA A 377 -6.22 -13.96 30.28
CA ALA A 377 -6.93 -15.01 31.00
C ALA A 377 -8.47 -14.85 31.00
N VAL A 378 -9.02 -13.80 30.38
CA VAL A 378 -10.45 -13.70 30.13
C VAL A 378 -10.83 -14.63 28.99
N ASP A 379 -10.96 -15.93 29.30
CA ASP A 379 -11.57 -16.92 28.41
C ASP A 379 -13.03 -16.54 28.13
N GLY A 380 -13.31 -16.13 26.90
CA GLY A 380 -14.63 -15.83 26.39
C GLY A 380 -14.67 -15.94 24.85
N PRO A 381 -15.84 -16.21 24.25
CA PRO A 381 -15.98 -16.29 22.79
C PRO A 381 -15.62 -14.93 22.17
N GLU A 382 -14.86 -14.93 21.06
CA GLU A 382 -14.40 -13.78 20.24
C GLU A 382 -14.37 -12.41 20.95
N ARG A 383 -13.17 -11.87 21.20
CA ARG A 383 -13.00 -10.51 21.74
C ARG A 383 -13.63 -9.48 20.81
N MET A 384 -14.23 -8.44 21.39
CA MET A 384 -14.85 -7.37 20.59
C MET A 384 -13.82 -6.43 19.96
N VAL A 385 -12.64 -6.31 20.59
CA VAL A 385 -11.53 -5.47 20.13
C VAL A 385 -10.21 -6.21 20.34
N ASN A 386 -9.29 -6.05 19.38
CA ASN A 386 -7.94 -6.61 19.47
C ASN A 386 -7.13 -5.97 20.60
N GLU A 387 -6.22 -6.75 21.21
CA GLU A 387 -5.38 -6.30 22.33
C GLU A 387 -4.08 -5.61 21.89
N GLN A 388 -3.59 -5.97 20.70
CA GLN A 388 -2.28 -5.59 20.21
C GLN A 388 -2.28 -5.48 18.69
N VAL A 389 -1.35 -4.69 18.17
CA VAL A 389 -1.06 -4.64 16.73
C VAL A 389 -0.40 -5.94 16.31
N THR A 390 -1.01 -6.59 15.33
CA THR A 390 -0.58 -7.86 14.73
C THR A 390 -0.02 -7.65 13.33
N ASP A 391 0.55 -8.71 12.76
CA ASP A 391 0.94 -8.75 11.35
C ASP A 391 -0.26 -8.58 10.40
N GLU A 392 -1.47 -8.99 10.82
CA GLU A 392 -2.70 -8.77 10.05
C GLU A 392 -3.06 -7.28 9.95
N ASP A 393 -2.91 -6.54 11.05
CA ASP A 393 -3.14 -5.08 11.08
C ASP A 393 -2.18 -4.35 10.15
N ILE A 394 -0.89 -4.76 10.15
CA ILE A 394 0.11 -4.22 9.23
C ILE A 394 -0.24 -4.54 7.78
N ALA A 395 -0.65 -5.77 7.49
CA ALA A 395 -1.11 -6.16 6.17
C ALA A 395 -2.35 -5.34 5.74
N ALA A 396 -3.27 -5.05 6.66
CA ALA A 396 -4.44 -4.22 6.39
C ALA A 396 -4.08 -2.77 6.03
N VAL A 397 -3.10 -2.18 6.70
CA VAL A 397 -2.60 -0.84 6.36
C VAL A 397 -1.91 -0.83 4.99
N ILE A 398 -1.04 -1.81 4.72
CA ILE A 398 -0.37 -1.94 3.41
C ILE A 398 -1.41 -2.15 2.29
N ALA A 399 -2.43 -2.96 2.55
CA ALA A 399 -3.52 -3.18 1.61
C ALA A 399 -4.24 -1.87 1.27
N ALA A 400 -4.54 -1.04 2.26
CA ALA A 400 -5.16 0.26 2.05
C ALA A 400 -4.26 1.20 1.22
N TRP A 401 -2.95 1.20 1.45
CA TRP A 401 -2.00 2.07 0.74
C TRP A 401 -1.71 1.62 -0.70
N THR A 402 -1.64 0.31 -0.93
CA THR A 402 -1.18 -0.28 -2.19
C THR A 402 -2.31 -0.82 -3.07
N GLY A 403 -3.49 -1.06 -2.49
CA GLY A 403 -4.61 -1.75 -3.13
C GLY A 403 -4.48 -3.28 -3.18
N ILE A 404 -3.43 -3.86 -2.57
CA ILE A 404 -3.20 -5.31 -2.55
C ILE A 404 -4.04 -5.96 -1.44
N PRO A 405 -4.85 -7.00 -1.68
CA PRO A 405 -5.66 -7.59 -0.62
C PRO A 405 -4.83 -8.23 0.50
N VAL A 406 -5.29 -8.05 1.74
CA VAL A 406 -4.68 -8.56 2.98
C VAL A 406 -4.42 -10.06 2.91
N GLY A 407 -5.39 -10.83 2.43
CA GLY A 407 -5.28 -12.30 2.33
C GLY A 407 -4.13 -12.79 1.45
N ARG A 408 -3.55 -11.94 0.59
CA ARG A 408 -2.36 -12.26 -0.22
C ARG A 408 -1.05 -11.84 0.42
N LEU A 409 -1.08 -10.85 1.32
CA LEU A 409 0.08 -10.41 2.09
C LEU A 409 0.43 -11.44 3.18
N LEU A 410 -0.58 -12.14 3.72
CA LEU A 410 -0.45 -13.11 4.81
C LEU A 410 -0.37 -14.58 4.34
N GLN A 411 -1.03 -14.95 3.22
CA GLN A 411 -0.98 -16.33 2.75
C GLN A 411 0.40 -16.69 2.17
N GLY A 412 0.85 -17.93 2.44
CA GLY A 412 1.90 -18.55 1.65
C GLY A 412 1.49 -18.61 0.18
N GLU A 413 2.02 -17.69 -0.64
CA GLU A 413 1.75 -17.59 -2.10
C GLU A 413 1.87 -18.94 -2.83
N THR A 414 2.63 -19.88 -2.27
CA THR A 414 2.95 -21.18 -2.83
C THR A 414 1.73 -22.02 -3.20
N GLU A 415 0.73 -22.20 -2.31
CA GLU A 415 -0.39 -23.12 -2.61
C GLU A 415 -1.29 -22.59 -3.73
N LYS A 416 -1.54 -21.28 -3.75
CA LYS A 416 -2.30 -20.62 -4.82
C LYS A 416 -1.60 -20.75 -6.17
N LEU A 417 -0.29 -20.54 -6.20
CA LEU A 417 0.50 -20.61 -7.44
C LEU A 417 0.57 -22.04 -8.02
N VAL A 418 0.48 -23.06 -7.18
CA VAL A 418 0.37 -24.46 -7.64
C VAL A 418 -0.92 -24.68 -8.44
N ARG A 419 -2.04 -24.04 -8.04
CA ARG A 419 -3.35 -24.18 -8.70
C ARG A 419 -3.62 -23.15 -9.80
N LEU A 420 -2.66 -22.27 -10.10
CA LEU A 420 -2.78 -21.15 -11.04
C LEU A 420 -3.39 -21.55 -12.40
N GLU A 421 -2.95 -22.66 -12.98
CA GLU A 421 -3.47 -23.14 -14.29
C GLU A 421 -4.95 -23.49 -14.23
N SER A 422 -5.37 -24.17 -13.16
CA SER A 422 -6.76 -24.57 -12.99
C SER A 422 -7.66 -23.37 -12.76
N GLU A 423 -7.17 -22.36 -12.04
CA GLU A 423 -7.91 -21.13 -11.75
C GLU A 423 -8.07 -20.26 -13.01
N LEU A 424 -6.99 -20.06 -13.77
CA LEU A 424 -7.06 -19.37 -15.06
C LEU A 424 -7.95 -20.13 -16.06
N GLY A 425 -7.91 -21.46 -16.05
CA GLY A 425 -8.71 -22.32 -16.92
C GLY A 425 -10.22 -22.27 -16.66
N LYS A 426 -10.68 -21.83 -15.48
CA LYS A 426 -12.11 -21.58 -15.22
C LYS A 426 -12.67 -20.44 -16.06
N ARG A 427 -11.81 -19.47 -16.43
CA ARG A 427 -12.18 -18.26 -17.16
C ARG A 427 -11.74 -18.32 -18.63
N LEU A 428 -10.57 -18.90 -18.91
CA LEU A 428 -10.01 -19.00 -20.26
C LEU A 428 -10.18 -20.41 -20.83
N ILE A 429 -11.13 -20.55 -21.76
CA ILE A 429 -11.46 -21.81 -22.43
C ILE A 429 -10.58 -22.04 -23.66
N GLY A 430 -10.21 -23.30 -23.92
CA GLY A 430 -9.47 -23.75 -25.11
C GLY A 430 -7.96 -23.50 -25.11
N GLN A 431 -7.47 -22.49 -24.38
CA GLN A 431 -6.09 -22.01 -24.49
C GLN A 431 -5.12 -22.65 -23.47
N LYS A 432 -5.18 -23.97 -23.28
CA LYS A 432 -4.42 -24.68 -22.22
C LYS A 432 -2.90 -24.48 -22.31
N VAL A 433 -2.35 -24.49 -23.52
CA VAL A 433 -0.90 -24.29 -23.74
C VAL A 433 -0.48 -22.88 -23.32
N ALA A 434 -1.29 -21.88 -23.64
CA ALA A 434 -1.04 -20.49 -23.26
C ALA A 434 -1.09 -20.28 -21.75
N VAL A 435 -2.12 -20.84 -21.10
CA VAL A 435 -2.26 -20.80 -19.63
C VAL A 435 -1.05 -21.42 -18.95
N LYS A 436 -0.61 -22.60 -19.41
CA LYS A 436 0.53 -23.31 -18.84
C LYS A 436 1.82 -22.50 -18.97
N ALA A 437 2.13 -21.97 -20.16
CA ALA A 437 3.34 -21.20 -20.40
C ALA A 437 3.45 -19.98 -19.47
N VAL A 438 2.34 -19.24 -19.30
CA VAL A 438 2.30 -18.10 -18.39
C VAL A 438 2.42 -18.55 -16.94
N ALA A 439 1.69 -19.59 -16.54
CA ALA A 439 1.72 -20.10 -15.17
C ALA A 439 3.11 -20.57 -14.75
N ASP A 440 3.83 -21.26 -15.64
CA ASP A 440 5.22 -21.69 -15.41
C ASP A 440 6.17 -20.52 -15.23
N ALA A 441 6.05 -19.47 -16.04
CA ALA A 441 6.88 -18.26 -15.90
C ALA A 441 6.60 -17.51 -14.59
N VAL A 442 5.32 -17.32 -14.22
CA VAL A 442 4.94 -16.68 -12.95
C VAL A 442 5.47 -17.49 -11.75
N ARG A 443 5.36 -18.82 -11.79
CA ARG A 443 5.90 -19.70 -10.74
C ARG A 443 7.42 -19.56 -10.61
N ARG A 444 8.17 -19.52 -11.73
CA ARG A 444 9.64 -19.34 -11.70
C ARG A 444 10.05 -18.02 -11.05
N SER A 445 9.34 -16.93 -11.38
CA SER A 445 9.59 -15.62 -10.77
C SER A 445 9.29 -15.63 -9.27
N ARG A 446 8.14 -16.15 -8.86
CA ARG A 446 7.73 -16.20 -7.44
C ARG A 446 8.57 -17.15 -6.59
N ALA A 447 9.13 -18.20 -7.18
CA ALA A 447 10.08 -19.09 -6.53
C ALA A 447 11.49 -18.49 -6.39
N GLY A 448 11.74 -17.27 -6.90
CA GLY A 448 13.06 -16.63 -6.87
C GLY A 448 14.10 -17.30 -7.77
N ILE A 449 13.65 -18.08 -8.76
CA ILE A 449 14.53 -18.79 -9.71
C ILE A 449 14.89 -17.87 -10.89
N SER A 450 14.00 -16.96 -11.26
CA SER A 450 14.24 -15.96 -12.30
C SER A 450 15.16 -14.83 -11.80
N ASP A 451 15.79 -14.12 -12.74
CA ASP A 451 16.58 -12.93 -12.43
C ASP A 451 15.72 -11.87 -11.70
N PRO A 452 16.12 -11.42 -10.49
CA PRO A 452 15.35 -10.45 -9.71
C PRO A 452 15.33 -9.04 -10.32
N ASN A 453 16.18 -8.76 -11.30
CA ASN A 453 16.19 -7.47 -12.01
C ASN A 453 15.30 -7.48 -13.25
N ARG A 454 14.55 -8.54 -13.54
CA ARG A 454 13.63 -8.59 -14.68
C ARG A 454 12.17 -8.49 -14.22
N PRO A 455 11.22 -8.11 -15.10
CA PRO A 455 9.80 -8.17 -14.80
C PRO A 455 9.37 -9.59 -14.38
N THR A 456 8.23 -9.69 -13.68
CA THR A 456 7.69 -10.97 -13.19
C THR A 456 7.45 -11.98 -14.33
N GLY A 457 7.12 -11.47 -15.52
CA GLY A 457 7.09 -12.24 -16.75
C GLY A 457 6.92 -11.33 -17.96
N SER A 458 7.47 -11.75 -19.09
CA SER A 458 7.40 -11.03 -20.37
C SER A 458 6.97 -11.98 -21.49
N PHE A 459 5.83 -11.69 -22.12
CA PHE A 459 5.21 -12.60 -23.08
C PHE A 459 4.77 -11.90 -24.34
N LEU A 460 4.97 -12.56 -25.49
CA LEU A 460 4.35 -12.16 -26.76
C LEU A 460 3.21 -13.11 -27.12
N PHE A 461 1.98 -12.61 -27.09
CA PHE A 461 0.77 -13.34 -27.43
C PHE A 461 0.43 -13.19 -28.91
N LEU A 462 0.62 -14.27 -29.66
CA LEU A 462 0.31 -14.37 -31.09
C LEU A 462 -1.02 -15.09 -31.30
N GLY A 463 -1.86 -14.65 -32.22
CA GLY A 463 -3.13 -15.33 -32.48
C GLY A 463 -4.15 -14.51 -33.27
N PRO A 464 -5.29 -15.09 -33.63
CA PRO A 464 -6.41 -14.33 -34.16
C PRO A 464 -7.02 -13.39 -33.10
N THR A 465 -7.88 -12.46 -33.53
CA THR A 465 -8.62 -11.62 -32.58
C THR A 465 -9.75 -12.43 -31.92
N GLY A 466 -10.08 -12.12 -30.67
CA GLY A 466 -11.24 -12.73 -30.00
C GLY A 466 -11.07 -14.17 -29.49
N VAL A 467 -9.84 -14.69 -29.45
CA VAL A 467 -9.52 -16.03 -28.91
C VAL A 467 -9.13 -16.02 -27.41
N GLY A 468 -9.09 -14.85 -26.78
CA GLY A 468 -8.86 -14.73 -25.32
C GLY A 468 -7.49 -14.18 -24.88
N LYS A 469 -6.70 -13.57 -25.76
CA LYS A 469 -5.41 -12.93 -25.38
C LYS A 469 -5.57 -11.90 -24.24
N THR A 470 -6.47 -10.93 -24.43
CA THR A 470 -6.80 -9.91 -23.42
C THR A 470 -7.49 -10.54 -22.20
N GLU A 471 -8.25 -11.62 -22.41
CA GLU A 471 -8.95 -12.30 -21.31
C GLU A 471 -7.97 -13.02 -20.38
N LEU A 472 -6.89 -13.61 -20.92
CA LEU A 472 -5.81 -14.17 -20.12
C LEU A 472 -5.11 -13.08 -19.30
N ALA A 473 -4.83 -11.92 -19.90
CA ALA A 473 -4.23 -10.79 -19.18
C ALA A 473 -5.10 -10.32 -18.00
N LYS A 474 -6.42 -10.23 -18.21
CA LYS A 474 -7.41 -9.89 -17.19
C LYS A 474 -7.51 -10.95 -16.09
N ALA A 475 -7.58 -12.22 -16.47
CA ALA A 475 -7.61 -13.34 -15.53
C ALA A 475 -6.33 -13.40 -14.69
N LEU A 476 -5.17 -13.05 -15.26
CA LEU A 476 -3.91 -12.92 -14.51
C LEU A 476 -3.93 -11.74 -13.57
N ALA A 477 -4.45 -10.57 -13.98
CA ALA A 477 -4.55 -9.40 -13.13
C ALA A 477 -5.46 -9.68 -11.92
N GLU A 478 -6.63 -10.27 -12.15
CA GLU A 478 -7.52 -10.73 -11.09
C GLU A 478 -6.85 -11.82 -10.23
N PHE A 479 -6.24 -12.83 -10.84
CA PHE A 479 -5.63 -13.92 -10.08
C PHE A 479 -4.41 -13.48 -9.28
N LEU A 480 -3.60 -12.52 -9.73
CA LEU A 480 -2.35 -12.10 -9.08
C LEU A 480 -2.47 -10.83 -8.23
N PHE A 481 -3.41 -9.96 -8.58
CA PHE A 481 -3.59 -8.67 -7.92
C PHE A 481 -5.02 -8.45 -7.38
N ASP A 482 -5.92 -9.42 -7.56
CA ASP A 482 -7.32 -9.39 -7.06
C ASP A 482 -8.18 -8.25 -7.63
N ASP A 483 -7.68 -7.65 -8.71
CA ASP A 483 -8.32 -6.55 -9.40
C ASP A 483 -8.10 -6.75 -10.91
N GLU A 484 -9.18 -7.02 -11.66
CA GLU A 484 -9.11 -7.05 -13.12
C GLU A 484 -8.66 -5.69 -13.70
N HIS A 485 -8.87 -4.60 -12.96
CA HIS A 485 -8.42 -3.26 -13.30
C HIS A 485 -6.98 -2.98 -12.88
N ALA A 486 -6.27 -3.91 -12.23
CA ALA A 486 -4.81 -3.88 -12.08
C ALA A 486 -4.09 -4.23 -13.40
N MET A 487 -4.63 -3.73 -14.52
CA MET A 487 -4.11 -3.89 -15.86
C MET A 487 -3.99 -2.53 -16.54
N VAL A 488 -2.78 -2.20 -16.98
CA VAL A 488 -2.48 -1.01 -17.78
C VAL A 488 -2.53 -1.42 -19.24
N ARG A 489 -3.57 -1.00 -19.96
CA ARG A 489 -3.75 -1.33 -21.39
C ARG A 489 -3.34 -0.14 -22.25
N ILE A 490 -2.44 -0.36 -23.20
CA ILE A 490 -1.94 0.65 -24.13
C ILE A 490 -2.04 0.11 -25.56
N ASP A 491 -2.71 0.85 -26.44
CA ASP A 491 -2.84 0.52 -27.86
C ASP A 491 -1.62 1.07 -28.62
N MET A 492 -0.80 0.18 -29.20
CA MET A 492 0.41 0.56 -29.91
C MET A 492 0.15 1.22 -31.27
N SER A 493 -1.07 1.15 -31.79
CA SER A 493 -1.47 1.93 -32.98
C SER A 493 -1.41 3.44 -32.73
N GLU A 494 -1.57 3.89 -31.47
CA GLU A 494 -1.39 5.31 -31.09
C GLU A 494 0.09 5.73 -30.99
N TYR A 495 1.01 4.75 -31.05
CA TYR A 495 2.43 4.90 -30.82
C TYR A 495 3.30 4.60 -32.07
N GLY A 496 2.72 4.73 -33.26
CA GLY A 496 3.39 4.48 -34.54
C GLY A 496 4.36 5.58 -35.00
N GLU A 497 4.27 6.78 -34.42
CA GLU A 497 5.11 7.93 -34.80
C GLU A 497 6.19 8.24 -33.75
N LYS A 498 7.35 8.75 -34.17
CA LYS A 498 8.46 9.04 -33.25
C LYS A 498 8.08 9.95 -32.07
N HIS A 499 7.31 11.02 -32.29
CA HIS A 499 6.90 11.95 -31.22
C HIS A 499 5.94 11.34 -30.20
N SER A 500 5.23 10.27 -30.57
CA SER A 500 4.31 9.59 -29.67
C SER A 500 5.03 8.79 -28.58
N VAL A 501 6.27 8.32 -28.82
CA VAL A 501 7.07 7.56 -27.85
C VAL A 501 7.34 8.38 -26.59
N SER A 502 7.57 9.70 -26.74
CA SER A 502 7.73 10.61 -25.60
C SER A 502 6.49 10.66 -24.70
N ARG A 503 5.28 10.41 -25.22
CA ARG A 503 4.06 10.34 -24.38
C ARG A 503 3.98 9.04 -23.57
N LEU A 504 4.63 7.96 -24.03
CA LEU A 504 4.65 6.68 -23.34
C LEU A 504 5.53 6.75 -22.08
N VAL A 505 6.73 7.33 -22.22
CA VAL A 505 7.77 7.36 -21.17
C VAL A 505 7.79 8.68 -20.39
N GLY A 506 7.43 9.79 -21.03
CA GLY A 506 7.55 11.14 -20.51
C GLY A 506 8.47 11.98 -21.39
N ALA A 507 8.12 13.24 -21.64
CA ALA A 507 8.91 14.13 -22.48
C ALA A 507 10.15 14.65 -21.73
N PRO A 508 11.31 14.76 -22.39
CA PRO A 508 12.50 15.37 -21.79
C PRO A 508 12.37 16.91 -21.65
N PRO A 509 13.21 17.57 -20.84
CA PRO A 509 13.20 19.02 -20.68
C PRO A 509 13.24 19.77 -22.01
N GLY A 510 12.30 20.72 -22.21
CA GLY A 510 12.21 21.54 -23.43
C GLY A 510 11.22 21.05 -24.49
N TYR A 511 10.51 19.94 -24.27
CA TYR A 511 9.45 19.44 -25.15
C TYR A 511 8.03 19.71 -24.58
N ILE A 512 7.04 19.85 -25.47
CA ILE A 512 5.63 20.00 -25.09
C ILE A 512 5.19 18.74 -24.32
N GLY A 513 4.67 18.92 -23.11
CA GLY A 513 4.29 17.81 -22.22
C GLY A 513 5.34 17.44 -21.18
N TYR A 514 6.43 18.21 -21.01
CA TYR A 514 7.45 17.99 -19.98
C TYR A 514 6.89 17.87 -18.55
N GLU A 515 5.83 18.61 -18.23
CA GLU A 515 5.16 18.53 -16.91
C GLU A 515 4.24 17.30 -16.75
N GLN A 516 3.92 16.61 -17.85
CA GLN A 516 3.08 15.41 -17.85
C GLN A 516 3.98 14.16 -17.85
N GLY A 517 3.89 13.35 -16.79
CA GLY A 517 4.57 12.05 -16.76
C GLY A 517 4.07 11.13 -17.89
N GLY A 518 4.88 10.13 -18.25
CA GLY A 518 4.53 9.20 -19.33
C GLY A 518 3.34 8.31 -18.97
N GLN A 519 2.54 7.92 -19.97
CA GLN A 519 1.38 7.06 -19.74
C GLN A 519 1.76 5.71 -19.11
N LEU A 520 2.88 5.12 -19.55
CA LEU A 520 3.36 3.84 -19.01
C LEU A 520 4.07 4.04 -17.66
N THR A 521 4.99 5.01 -17.59
CA THR A 521 5.81 5.26 -16.40
C THR A 521 4.96 5.70 -15.21
N GLU A 522 3.99 6.59 -15.38
CA GLU A 522 3.09 7.01 -14.29
C GLU A 522 2.12 5.90 -13.89
N ALA A 523 1.59 5.13 -14.83
CA ALA A 523 0.67 4.03 -14.51
C ALA A 523 1.36 2.97 -13.65
N VAL A 524 2.57 2.56 -14.03
CA VAL A 524 3.35 1.56 -13.28
C VAL A 524 3.89 2.15 -11.97
N ARG A 525 4.29 3.43 -11.94
CA ARG A 525 4.69 4.10 -10.69
C ARG A 525 3.55 4.12 -9.67
N ARG A 526 2.32 4.37 -10.10
CA ARG A 526 1.13 4.39 -9.22
C ARG A 526 0.67 2.99 -8.83
N ARG A 527 0.81 2.01 -9.73
CA ARG A 527 0.48 0.59 -9.48
C ARG A 527 1.63 -0.31 -9.95
N PRO A 528 2.68 -0.49 -9.11
CA PRO A 528 3.85 -1.31 -9.46
C PRO A 528 3.52 -2.79 -9.65
N TYR A 529 2.42 -3.24 -9.04
CA TYR A 529 1.86 -4.57 -9.15
C TYR A 529 0.72 -4.54 -10.17
N SER A 530 1.05 -4.77 -11.44
CA SER A 530 0.08 -4.71 -12.51
C SER A 530 0.46 -5.56 -13.71
N VAL A 531 -0.53 -5.87 -14.54
CA VAL A 531 -0.33 -6.43 -15.87
C VAL A 531 -0.25 -5.27 -16.86
N VAL A 532 0.87 -5.11 -17.57
CA VAL A 532 0.97 -4.14 -18.67
C VAL A 532 0.67 -4.87 -19.97
N LEU A 533 -0.43 -4.49 -20.62
CA LEU A 533 -0.88 -5.04 -21.89
C LEU A 533 -0.62 -4.04 -23.02
N LEU A 534 0.32 -4.36 -23.90
CA LEU A 534 0.64 -3.61 -25.12
C LEU A 534 -0.06 -4.28 -26.31
N ASP A 535 -1.19 -3.72 -26.74
CA ASP A 535 -1.97 -4.29 -27.84
C ASP A 535 -1.42 -3.86 -29.21
N GLU A 536 -1.46 -4.79 -30.18
CA GLU A 536 -1.03 -4.57 -31.57
C GLU A 536 0.42 -4.09 -31.71
N VAL A 537 1.35 -4.72 -30.99
CA VAL A 537 2.75 -4.28 -30.91
C VAL A 537 3.45 -4.18 -32.27
N GLU A 538 3.00 -4.92 -33.29
CA GLU A 538 3.50 -4.80 -34.66
C GLU A 538 3.29 -3.41 -35.30
N LYS A 539 2.43 -2.57 -34.71
CA LYS A 539 2.16 -1.19 -35.15
C LYS A 539 3.04 -0.14 -34.46
N ALA A 540 3.77 -0.53 -33.41
CA ALA A 540 4.60 0.38 -32.63
C ALA A 540 5.79 0.93 -33.45
N HIS A 541 6.19 2.16 -33.14
CA HIS A 541 7.43 2.71 -33.66
C HIS A 541 8.67 1.92 -33.15
N PRO A 542 9.75 1.75 -33.95
CA PRO A 542 10.95 1.02 -33.53
C PRO A 542 11.56 1.44 -32.18
N GLU A 543 11.53 2.74 -31.85
CA GLU A 543 12.06 3.27 -30.57
C GLU A 543 11.27 2.78 -29.33
N VAL A 544 10.02 2.32 -29.49
CA VAL A 544 9.28 1.69 -28.39
C VAL A 544 9.95 0.38 -27.98
N PHE A 545 10.49 -0.39 -28.94
CA PHE A 545 11.16 -1.65 -28.62
C PHE A 545 12.48 -1.45 -27.86
N ASP A 546 13.17 -0.33 -28.09
CA ASP A 546 14.38 0.02 -27.33
C ASP A 546 14.03 0.30 -25.85
N VAL A 547 12.92 0.99 -25.60
CA VAL A 547 12.36 1.21 -24.25
C VAL A 547 11.98 -0.11 -23.60
N LEU A 548 11.32 -1.01 -24.33
CA LEU A 548 10.88 -2.30 -23.80
C LEU A 548 12.06 -3.24 -23.51
N LEU A 549 13.13 -3.19 -24.32
CA LEU A 549 14.36 -3.92 -24.03
C LEU A 549 14.96 -3.49 -22.69
N GLN A 550 15.03 -2.18 -22.42
CA GLN A 550 15.48 -1.66 -21.12
C GLN A 550 14.62 -2.21 -19.97
N VAL A 551 13.30 -2.20 -20.12
CA VAL A 551 12.37 -2.76 -19.11
C VAL A 551 12.60 -4.25 -18.90
N MET A 552 12.80 -5.04 -19.95
CA MET A 552 12.98 -6.50 -19.86
C MET A 552 14.37 -6.91 -19.33
N ASP A 553 15.37 -6.04 -19.45
CA ASP A 553 16.75 -6.30 -19.02
C ASP A 553 17.02 -5.78 -17.60
N ASP A 554 16.63 -4.54 -17.31
CA ASP A 554 16.95 -3.88 -16.04
C ASP A 554 15.76 -3.84 -15.06
N GLY A 555 14.56 -4.22 -15.52
CA GLY A 555 13.34 -4.22 -14.70
C GLY A 555 12.98 -2.82 -14.21
N ARG A 556 13.53 -1.79 -14.84
CA ARG A 556 13.41 -0.39 -14.47
C ARG A 556 13.41 0.46 -15.73
N LEU A 557 12.69 1.58 -15.67
CA LEU A 557 12.65 2.55 -16.75
C LEU A 557 12.79 3.95 -16.18
N THR A 558 13.73 4.73 -16.71
CA THR A 558 13.88 6.13 -16.33
C THR A 558 13.01 7.00 -17.23
N ASP A 559 12.14 7.81 -16.63
CA ASP A 559 11.25 8.71 -17.33
C ASP A 559 11.99 9.96 -17.88
N GLY A 560 11.28 10.79 -18.65
CA GLY A 560 11.82 12.05 -19.19
C GLY A 560 12.20 13.09 -18.12
N GLN A 561 11.79 12.90 -16.87
CA GLN A 561 12.12 13.75 -15.72
C GLN A 561 13.31 13.21 -14.92
N GLY A 562 13.90 12.07 -15.33
CA GLY A 562 15.02 11.42 -14.65
C GLY A 562 14.61 10.52 -13.49
N ARG A 563 13.31 10.28 -13.27
CA ARG A 563 12.83 9.38 -12.22
C ARG A 563 12.86 7.95 -12.72
N THR A 564 13.41 7.04 -11.92
CA THR A 564 13.41 5.61 -12.22
C THR A 564 12.16 4.93 -11.68
N VAL A 565 11.38 4.33 -12.58
CA VAL A 565 10.18 3.54 -12.27
C VAL A 565 10.54 2.05 -12.25
N ASP A 566 10.02 1.31 -11.28
CA ASP A 566 10.28 -0.12 -11.08
C ASP A 566 9.22 -1.00 -11.76
N PHE A 567 9.67 -1.91 -12.61
CA PHE A 567 8.88 -2.87 -13.39
C PHE A 567 9.08 -4.33 -12.92
N ARG A 568 9.88 -4.60 -11.88
CA ARG A 568 10.15 -5.97 -11.42
C ARG A 568 8.90 -6.74 -11.00
N ASN A 569 7.88 -6.03 -10.52
CA ASN A 569 6.58 -6.59 -10.11
C ASN A 569 5.51 -6.54 -11.21
N VAL A 570 5.88 -6.17 -12.44
CA VAL A 570 4.98 -6.09 -13.58
C VAL A 570 5.02 -7.37 -14.40
N ILE A 571 3.86 -7.78 -14.92
CA ILE A 571 3.78 -8.77 -16.01
C ILE A 571 3.58 -8.01 -17.32
N LEU A 572 4.56 -8.11 -18.22
CA LEU A 572 4.54 -7.47 -19.52
C LEU A 572 3.95 -8.43 -20.56
N ILE A 573 2.79 -8.07 -21.11
CA ILE A 573 2.13 -8.85 -22.15
C ILE A 573 2.04 -7.98 -23.40
N LEU A 574 2.59 -8.47 -24.50
CA LEU A 574 2.47 -7.86 -25.81
C LEU A 574 1.54 -8.70 -26.65
N THR A 575 0.52 -8.12 -27.27
CA THR A 575 -0.35 -8.85 -28.20
C THR A 575 -0.03 -8.48 -29.64
N SER A 576 -0.07 -9.47 -30.52
CA SER A 576 0.09 -9.25 -31.95
C SER A 576 -0.88 -10.11 -32.74
N ASN A 577 -1.47 -9.54 -33.78
CA ASN A 577 -2.33 -10.26 -34.71
C ASN A 577 -1.53 -10.81 -35.90
N LEU A 578 -0.19 -10.73 -35.84
CA LEU A 578 0.70 -11.32 -36.81
C LEU A 578 0.46 -12.83 -36.93
N GLY A 579 0.35 -13.31 -38.18
CA GLY A 579 0.11 -14.73 -38.45
C GLY A 579 -1.34 -15.19 -38.32
N SER A 580 -2.30 -14.30 -38.03
CA SER A 580 -3.73 -14.66 -37.94
C SER A 580 -4.25 -15.43 -39.17
N PRO A 581 -3.97 -15.02 -40.43
CA PRO A 581 -4.46 -15.75 -41.60
C PRO A 581 -3.95 -17.19 -41.67
N ILE A 582 -2.73 -17.44 -41.19
CA ILE A 582 -2.11 -18.76 -41.16
C ILE A 582 -2.76 -19.62 -40.07
N LEU A 583 -3.01 -19.03 -38.90
CA LEU A 583 -3.57 -19.74 -37.74
C LEU A 583 -5.00 -20.21 -37.96
N ILE A 584 -5.80 -19.45 -38.72
CA ILE A 584 -7.19 -19.80 -39.03
C ILE A 584 -7.33 -20.73 -40.25
N ASP A 585 -6.26 -20.95 -41.02
CA ASP A 585 -6.33 -21.77 -42.23
C ASP A 585 -6.61 -23.25 -41.87
N PRO A 586 -7.76 -23.83 -42.29
CA PRO A 586 -8.10 -25.21 -41.96
C PRO A 586 -7.28 -26.23 -42.75
N THR A 587 -6.56 -25.81 -43.80
CA THR A 587 -5.78 -26.70 -44.66
C THR A 587 -4.37 -26.99 -44.11
N LEU A 588 -3.89 -26.17 -43.18
CA LEU A 588 -2.57 -26.32 -42.57
C LEU A 588 -2.63 -27.14 -41.28
N SER A 589 -1.69 -28.05 -41.12
CA SER A 589 -1.47 -28.74 -39.84
C SER A 589 -0.92 -27.78 -38.78
N LEU A 590 -1.08 -28.12 -37.49
CA LEU A 590 -0.59 -27.30 -36.38
C LEU A 590 0.92 -27.04 -36.46
N GLU A 591 1.70 -28.01 -36.91
CA GLU A 591 3.14 -27.90 -37.07
C GLU A 591 3.51 -26.91 -38.19
N GLN A 592 2.85 -27.02 -39.35
CA GLN A 592 3.03 -26.07 -40.46
C GLN A 592 2.63 -24.65 -40.08
N LYS A 593 1.53 -24.49 -39.32
CA LYS A 593 1.11 -23.19 -38.78
C LYS A 593 2.20 -22.57 -37.91
N ARG A 594 2.76 -23.35 -36.98
CA ARG A 594 3.84 -22.90 -36.08
C ARG A 594 5.09 -22.47 -36.87
N GLU A 595 5.52 -23.27 -37.83
CA GLU A 595 6.72 -22.98 -38.63
C GLU A 595 6.54 -21.68 -39.44
N GLN A 596 5.41 -21.53 -40.14
CA GLN A 596 5.15 -20.34 -40.94
C GLN A 596 4.99 -19.07 -40.09
N VAL A 597 4.32 -19.16 -38.94
CA VAL A 597 4.21 -18.03 -37.99
C VAL A 597 5.58 -17.67 -37.42
N GLN A 598 6.45 -18.64 -37.13
CA GLN A 598 7.79 -18.39 -36.62
C GLN A 598 8.69 -17.68 -37.66
N ILE A 599 8.56 -18.02 -38.94
CA ILE A 599 9.24 -17.32 -40.04
C ILE A 599 8.78 -15.86 -40.10
N LEU A 600 7.46 -15.64 -40.07
CA LEU A 600 6.90 -14.29 -40.11
C LEU A 600 7.30 -13.45 -38.89
N LEU A 601 7.37 -14.08 -37.71
CA LEU A 601 7.81 -13.44 -36.48
C LEU A 601 9.26 -12.93 -36.57
N ARG A 602 10.17 -13.75 -37.09
CA ARG A 602 11.58 -13.37 -37.30
C ARG A 602 11.77 -12.29 -38.37
N GLN A 603 10.80 -12.11 -39.25
CA GLN A 603 10.79 -11.01 -40.22
C GLN A 603 10.27 -9.71 -39.60
N ALA A 604 9.27 -9.79 -38.72
CA ALA A 604 8.65 -8.63 -38.09
C ALA A 604 9.45 -8.06 -36.92
N PHE A 605 10.09 -8.92 -36.11
CA PHE A 605 10.82 -8.51 -34.91
C PHE A 605 12.30 -8.91 -34.97
N ARG A 606 13.14 -8.08 -34.37
CA ARG A 606 14.59 -8.37 -34.25
C ARG A 606 14.82 -9.56 -33.32
N PRO A 607 15.81 -10.43 -33.59
CA PRO A 607 16.15 -11.55 -32.71
C PRO A 607 16.47 -11.14 -31.28
N GLU A 608 17.10 -9.97 -31.10
CA GLU A 608 17.42 -9.40 -29.79
C GLU A 608 16.16 -9.24 -28.93
N PHE A 609 15.09 -8.70 -29.49
CA PHE A 609 13.81 -8.51 -28.80
C PHE A 609 13.16 -9.85 -28.44
N LEU A 610 13.10 -10.78 -29.39
CA LEU A 610 12.48 -12.09 -29.19
C LEU A 610 13.18 -12.91 -28.10
N ASN A 611 14.51 -12.82 -28.01
CA ASN A 611 15.31 -13.55 -27.03
C ASN A 611 15.20 -12.97 -25.60
N ARG A 612 14.68 -11.74 -25.43
CA ARG A 612 14.43 -11.13 -24.12
C ARG A 612 13.06 -11.43 -23.54
N LEU A 613 12.15 -12.00 -24.33
CA LEU A 613 10.87 -12.49 -23.84
C LEU A 613 11.08 -13.82 -23.09
N ASP A 614 10.31 -14.04 -22.03
CA ASP A 614 10.32 -15.33 -21.34
C ASP A 614 9.64 -16.43 -22.17
N ASP A 615 8.61 -16.06 -22.94
CA ASP A 615 7.99 -16.96 -23.91
C ASP A 615 7.24 -16.22 -25.04
N THR A 616 7.13 -16.87 -26.19
CA THR A 616 6.23 -16.48 -27.28
C THR A 616 5.06 -17.45 -27.33
N VAL A 617 3.89 -16.98 -26.89
CA VAL A 617 2.72 -17.81 -26.67
C VAL A 617 1.77 -17.71 -27.87
N MET A 618 1.53 -18.84 -28.52
CA MET A 618 0.64 -18.95 -29.66
C MET A 618 -0.78 -19.37 -29.21
N PHE A 619 -1.77 -18.57 -29.55
CA PHE A 619 -3.19 -18.84 -29.30
C PHE A 619 -3.82 -19.51 -30.51
N GLU A 620 -4.62 -20.53 -30.23
CA GLU A 620 -5.27 -21.35 -31.24
C GLU A 620 -6.69 -20.82 -31.53
N ALA A 621 -7.22 -21.12 -32.72
CA ALA A 621 -8.60 -20.82 -33.05
C ALA A 621 -9.54 -21.64 -32.15
N LEU A 622 -10.63 -21.02 -31.69
CA LEU A 622 -11.60 -21.66 -30.80
C LEU A 622 -12.38 -22.75 -31.55
N SER A 623 -12.52 -23.92 -30.94
CA SER A 623 -13.40 -24.98 -31.43
C SER A 623 -14.88 -24.69 -31.11
N GLN A 624 -15.80 -25.43 -31.72
CA GLN A 624 -17.23 -25.33 -31.39
C GLN A 624 -17.49 -25.68 -29.91
N ASP A 625 -16.78 -26.66 -29.36
CA ASP A 625 -16.90 -27.05 -27.95
C ASP A 625 -16.39 -25.93 -27.02
N ASP A 626 -15.31 -25.25 -27.40
CA ASP A 626 -14.81 -24.10 -26.65
C ASP A 626 -15.83 -22.95 -26.65
N LEU A 627 -16.44 -22.68 -27.80
CA LEU A 627 -17.47 -21.64 -27.93
C LEU A 627 -18.70 -21.97 -27.09
N ALA A 628 -19.15 -23.22 -27.09
CA ALA A 628 -20.27 -23.65 -26.25
C ALA A 628 -19.99 -23.38 -24.76
N GLN A 629 -18.80 -23.71 -24.27
CA GLN A 629 -18.39 -23.41 -22.90
C GLN A 629 -18.28 -21.90 -22.63
N ILE A 630 -17.84 -21.10 -23.59
CA ILE A 630 -17.80 -19.62 -23.45
C ILE A 630 -19.24 -19.05 -23.36
N VAL A 631 -20.19 -19.64 -24.09
CA VAL A 631 -21.61 -19.30 -23.96
C VAL A 631 -22.11 -19.61 -22.56
N GLU A 632 -21.79 -20.78 -21.99
CA GLU A 632 -22.13 -21.12 -20.60
C GLU A 632 -21.64 -20.08 -19.61
N LEU A 633 -20.36 -19.73 -19.67
CA LEU A 633 -19.77 -18.73 -18.77
C LEU A 633 -20.46 -17.36 -18.89
N SER A 634 -20.85 -16.98 -20.10
CA SER A 634 -21.55 -15.71 -20.36
C SER A 634 -22.98 -15.72 -19.81
N VAL A 635 -23.67 -16.87 -19.93
CA VAL A 635 -25.02 -17.09 -19.37
C VAL A 635 -24.97 -17.12 -17.85
N ASP A 636 -24.01 -17.80 -17.24
CA ASP A 636 -23.81 -17.83 -15.79
C ASP A 636 -23.53 -16.44 -15.22
N ALA A 637 -22.70 -15.64 -15.92
CA ALA A 637 -22.44 -14.26 -15.54
C ALA A 637 -23.72 -13.40 -15.59
N LEU A 638 -24.59 -13.63 -16.57
CA LEU A 638 -25.90 -12.97 -16.64
C LEU A 638 -26.82 -13.45 -15.51
N GLN A 639 -26.87 -14.74 -15.24
CA GLN A 639 -27.66 -15.35 -14.17
C GLN A 639 -27.31 -14.76 -12.79
N ARG A 640 -26.01 -14.57 -12.50
CA ARG A 640 -25.57 -13.95 -11.23
C ARG A 640 -26.10 -12.53 -11.07
N ARG A 641 -26.14 -11.73 -12.16
CA ARG A 641 -26.68 -10.35 -12.13
C ARG A 641 -28.20 -10.32 -11.94
N LEU A 642 -28.89 -11.33 -12.45
CA LEU A 642 -30.35 -11.46 -12.33
C LEU A 642 -30.81 -11.93 -10.93
N LYS A 643 -29.88 -12.45 -10.11
CA LYS A 643 -30.15 -12.94 -8.76
C LYS A 643 -30.73 -11.87 -7.83
N ASP A 644 -30.32 -10.60 -7.98
CA ASP A 644 -30.85 -9.48 -7.18
C ASP A 644 -32.36 -9.26 -7.39
N ARG A 645 -32.87 -9.62 -8.58
CA ARG A 645 -34.30 -9.63 -8.91
C ARG A 645 -34.98 -10.98 -8.69
N ARG A 646 -34.27 -11.95 -8.07
CA ARG A 646 -34.73 -13.33 -7.88
C ARG A 646 -35.13 -14.04 -9.18
N LEU A 647 -34.61 -13.58 -10.32
CA LEU A 647 -34.91 -14.17 -11.63
C LEU A 647 -34.00 -15.36 -11.90
N SER A 648 -34.57 -16.42 -12.48
CA SER A 648 -33.83 -17.60 -12.92
C SER A 648 -33.85 -17.72 -14.44
N LEU A 649 -32.70 -17.84 -15.09
CA LEU A 649 -32.55 -17.93 -16.53
C LEU A 649 -32.26 -19.37 -16.93
N ALA A 650 -33.22 -20.01 -17.62
CA ALA A 650 -33.10 -21.37 -18.12
C ALA A 650 -32.85 -21.35 -19.64
N VAL A 651 -31.59 -21.38 -20.06
CA VAL A 651 -31.22 -21.42 -21.49
C VAL A 651 -31.16 -22.87 -21.97
N THR A 652 -31.94 -23.22 -22.99
CA THR A 652 -31.98 -24.59 -23.53
C THR A 652 -30.67 -24.97 -24.25
N PRO A 653 -30.33 -26.28 -24.36
CA PRO A 653 -29.19 -26.75 -25.15
C PRO A 653 -29.21 -26.25 -26.60
N ASP A 654 -30.40 -26.20 -27.23
CA ASP A 654 -30.57 -25.72 -28.59
C ASP A 654 -30.28 -24.22 -28.70
N ALA A 655 -30.72 -23.41 -27.72
CA ALA A 655 -30.41 -21.99 -27.68
C ALA A 655 -28.90 -21.73 -27.43
N ARG A 656 -28.24 -22.57 -26.64
CA ARG A 656 -26.79 -22.51 -26.42
C ARG A 656 -26.02 -22.82 -27.70
N ALA A 657 -26.38 -23.89 -28.41
CA ALA A 657 -25.79 -24.24 -29.70
C ALA A 657 -25.99 -23.13 -30.73
N TRP A 658 -27.20 -22.56 -30.78
CA TRP A 658 -27.53 -21.43 -31.67
C TRP A 658 -26.66 -20.20 -31.40
N LEU A 659 -26.42 -19.87 -30.12
CA LEU A 659 -25.53 -18.78 -29.73
C LEU A 659 -24.07 -19.06 -30.08
N ALA A 660 -23.60 -20.31 -29.91
CA ALA A 660 -22.24 -20.70 -30.25
C ALA A 660 -21.99 -20.62 -31.77
N GLU A 661 -22.94 -21.08 -32.59
CA GLU A 661 -22.84 -21.06 -34.05
C GLU A 661 -22.83 -19.62 -34.59
N ARG A 662 -23.75 -18.76 -34.13
CA ARG A 662 -23.91 -17.39 -34.65
C ARG A 662 -23.05 -16.35 -33.92
N GLY A 663 -22.52 -16.69 -32.75
CA GLY A 663 -21.63 -15.84 -31.96
C GLY A 663 -20.17 -15.93 -32.37
N TYR A 664 -19.82 -16.84 -33.28
CA TYR A 664 -18.47 -17.04 -33.79
C TYR A 664 -18.27 -16.45 -35.17
N ASP A 665 -17.15 -15.75 -35.33
CA ASP A 665 -16.65 -15.28 -36.61
C ASP A 665 -15.19 -15.74 -36.78
N PRO A 666 -14.79 -16.38 -37.89
CA PRO A 666 -13.42 -16.84 -38.09
C PRO A 666 -12.34 -15.75 -37.99
N VAL A 667 -12.69 -14.50 -38.28
CA VAL A 667 -11.79 -13.34 -38.22
C VAL A 667 -11.83 -12.67 -36.84
N PHE A 668 -13.02 -12.54 -36.25
CA PHE A 668 -13.23 -11.82 -34.98
C PHE A 668 -13.33 -12.71 -33.72
N GLY A 669 -13.25 -14.03 -33.88
CA GLY A 669 -13.35 -15.01 -32.80
C GLY A 669 -14.69 -14.94 -32.08
N ALA A 670 -14.66 -15.00 -30.74
CA ALA A 670 -15.85 -14.90 -29.90
C ALA A 670 -16.31 -13.44 -29.62
N ARG A 671 -15.70 -12.42 -30.25
CA ARG A 671 -16.09 -11.01 -30.03
C ARG A 671 -17.57 -10.72 -30.31
N PRO A 672 -18.20 -11.26 -31.39
CA PRO A 672 -19.61 -11.01 -31.69
C PRO A 672 -20.56 -11.57 -30.62
N LEU A 673 -20.17 -12.64 -29.92
CA LEU A 673 -21.03 -13.36 -28.97
C LEU A 673 -21.61 -12.46 -27.88
N ARG A 674 -20.81 -11.56 -27.30
CA ARG A 674 -21.29 -10.65 -26.25
C ARG A 674 -22.42 -9.76 -26.75
N ARG A 675 -22.28 -9.24 -27.98
CA ARG A 675 -23.30 -8.41 -28.62
C ARG A 675 -24.55 -9.21 -28.96
N LEU A 676 -24.38 -10.46 -29.40
CA LEU A 676 -25.48 -11.37 -29.69
C LEU A 676 -26.31 -11.71 -28.45
N ILE A 677 -25.65 -12.03 -27.32
CA ILE A 677 -26.34 -12.25 -26.04
C ILE A 677 -27.06 -10.98 -25.56
N GLN A 678 -26.44 -9.81 -25.75
CA GLN A 678 -27.07 -8.54 -25.40
C GLN A 678 -28.36 -8.34 -26.20
N SER A 679 -28.33 -8.45 -27.54
CA SER A 679 -29.50 -8.20 -28.38
C SER A 679 -30.58 -9.28 -28.28
N GLU A 680 -30.20 -10.56 -28.20
CA GLU A 680 -31.15 -11.68 -28.24
C GLU A 680 -31.69 -12.07 -26.87
N ILE A 681 -30.94 -11.83 -25.79
CA ILE A 681 -31.38 -12.18 -24.43
C ILE A 681 -31.64 -10.92 -23.60
N GLN A 682 -30.64 -10.05 -23.42
CA GLN A 682 -30.74 -8.95 -22.44
C GLN A 682 -31.77 -7.91 -22.85
N ASP A 683 -31.75 -7.44 -24.10
CA ASP A 683 -32.68 -6.42 -24.58
C ASP A 683 -34.13 -6.93 -24.57
N ARG A 684 -34.34 -8.21 -24.93
CA ARG A 684 -35.66 -8.85 -24.89
C ARG A 684 -36.14 -9.06 -23.46
N LEU A 685 -35.26 -9.49 -22.56
CA LEU A 685 -35.58 -9.64 -21.13
C LEU A 685 -35.94 -8.29 -20.51
N ALA A 686 -35.17 -7.24 -20.81
CA ALA A 686 -35.46 -5.88 -20.33
C ALA A 686 -36.84 -5.41 -20.80
N MET A 687 -37.17 -5.62 -22.08
CA MET A 687 -38.50 -5.28 -22.62
C MET A 687 -39.61 -6.12 -21.96
N ALA A 688 -39.39 -7.41 -21.69
CA ALA A 688 -40.36 -8.27 -21.04
C ALA A 688 -40.61 -7.88 -19.58
N ILE A 689 -39.57 -7.45 -18.86
CA ILE A 689 -39.70 -6.90 -17.49
C ILE A 689 -40.47 -5.57 -17.52
N LEU A 690 -40.10 -4.65 -18.39
CA LEU A 690 -40.73 -3.32 -18.47
C LEU A 690 -42.19 -3.37 -18.96
N SER A 691 -42.53 -4.35 -19.79
CA SER A 691 -43.91 -4.56 -20.27
C SER A 691 -44.78 -5.37 -19.32
N GLY A 692 -44.23 -5.85 -18.19
CA GLY A 692 -44.94 -6.66 -17.19
C GLY A 692 -45.14 -8.14 -17.59
N GLY A 693 -44.42 -8.62 -18.61
CA GLY A 693 -44.44 -10.02 -19.03
C GLY A 693 -43.53 -10.94 -18.20
N VAL A 694 -42.60 -10.39 -17.43
CA VAL A 694 -41.69 -11.10 -16.50
C VAL A 694 -41.69 -10.35 -15.17
N HIS A 695 -41.86 -11.07 -14.06
CA HIS A 695 -41.88 -10.54 -12.70
C HIS A 695 -40.71 -11.06 -11.87
N ASP A 696 -40.33 -10.33 -10.83
CA ASP A 696 -39.30 -10.79 -9.89
C ASP A 696 -39.67 -12.15 -9.28
N GLY A 697 -38.73 -13.10 -9.27
CA GLY A 697 -38.98 -14.49 -8.85
C GLY A 697 -39.29 -15.47 -9.99
N ASP A 698 -39.55 -14.97 -11.20
CA ASP A 698 -39.88 -15.81 -12.35
C ASP A 698 -38.67 -16.63 -12.85
N THR A 699 -38.97 -17.81 -13.40
CA THR A 699 -38.04 -18.54 -14.26
C THR A 699 -38.29 -18.20 -15.72
N VAL A 700 -37.32 -17.55 -16.34
CA VAL A 700 -37.33 -17.16 -17.75
C VAL A 700 -36.61 -18.23 -18.57
N ARG A 701 -37.36 -18.94 -19.41
CA ARG A 701 -36.82 -19.91 -20.35
C ARG A 701 -36.44 -19.22 -21.67
N VAL A 702 -35.20 -19.44 -22.10
CA VAL A 702 -34.68 -18.98 -23.40
C VAL A 702 -34.60 -20.17 -24.34
N ASP A 703 -35.30 -20.10 -25.47
CA ASP A 703 -35.37 -21.17 -26.46
C ASP A 703 -35.21 -20.63 -27.89
N VAL A 704 -34.98 -21.51 -28.86
CA VAL A 704 -34.90 -21.13 -30.27
C VAL A 704 -36.31 -20.96 -30.84
N ALA A 705 -36.55 -19.87 -31.58
CA ALA A 705 -37.81 -19.66 -32.28
C ALA A 705 -38.09 -20.80 -33.28
N ALA A 706 -39.37 -21.08 -33.56
CA ALA A 706 -39.76 -22.16 -34.48
C ALA A 706 -39.23 -21.98 -35.92
N ASP A 707 -38.87 -20.76 -36.32
CA ASP A 707 -38.27 -20.42 -37.61
C ASP A 707 -36.73 -20.48 -37.59
N GLY A 708 -36.11 -20.79 -36.45
CA GLY A 708 -34.66 -20.83 -36.25
C GLY A 708 -33.96 -19.47 -36.37
N SER A 709 -34.72 -18.38 -36.49
CA SER A 709 -34.16 -17.06 -36.85
C SER A 709 -33.69 -16.27 -35.63
N THR A 710 -34.31 -16.46 -34.46
CA THR A 710 -34.06 -15.69 -33.24
C THR A 710 -34.26 -16.53 -31.97
N LEU A 711 -33.92 -15.96 -30.80
CA LEU A 711 -34.25 -16.55 -29.50
C LEU A 711 -35.56 -16.01 -28.94
N VAL A 712 -36.37 -16.86 -28.32
CA VAL A 712 -37.63 -16.49 -27.66
C VAL A 712 -37.51 -16.66 -26.16
N LEU A 713 -38.00 -15.67 -25.41
CA LEU A 713 -38.06 -15.71 -23.96
C LEU A 713 -39.50 -15.98 -23.52
N THR A 714 -39.67 -16.96 -22.64
CA THR A 714 -40.97 -17.30 -22.04
C THR A 714 -40.83 -17.31 -20.51
N SER A 715 -41.72 -16.61 -19.81
CA SER A 715 -41.80 -16.71 -18.35
C SER A 715 -42.66 -17.92 -17.98
N ALA A 716 -42.15 -18.77 -17.07
CA ALA A 716 -42.91 -19.87 -16.50
C ALA A 716 -43.67 -19.49 -15.20
N GLY A 717 -43.69 -18.20 -14.82
CA GLY A 717 -44.15 -17.76 -13.50
C GLY A 717 -43.14 -18.10 -12.38
N PRO A 718 -43.49 -17.85 -11.10
CA PRO A 718 -42.57 -18.06 -9.99
C PRO A 718 -42.20 -19.54 -9.86
N ALA A 719 -40.90 -19.81 -9.66
CA ALA A 719 -40.39 -21.16 -9.50
C ALA A 719 -41.10 -21.87 -8.33
N ALA A 720 -41.72 -23.03 -8.58
CA ALA A 720 -42.22 -23.88 -7.51
C ALA A 720 -41.04 -24.37 -6.65
N GLU A 721 -41.15 -24.23 -5.32
CA GLU A 721 -40.18 -24.80 -4.38
C GLU A 721 -39.98 -26.30 -4.67
N PRO A 722 -38.74 -26.82 -4.60
CA PRO A 722 -38.51 -28.25 -4.74
C PRO A 722 -39.26 -28.97 -3.61
N ALA A 723 -40.28 -29.76 -3.97
CA ALA A 723 -41.03 -30.56 -3.03
C ALA A 723 -40.08 -31.49 -2.27
N ALA A 724 -40.06 -31.36 -0.94
CA ALA A 724 -39.38 -32.30 -0.07
C ALA A 724 -39.85 -33.73 -0.39
N PRO A 725 -38.95 -34.73 -0.46
CA PRO A 725 -39.34 -36.09 -0.80
C PRO A 725 -40.35 -36.61 0.23
N ALA A 726 -41.55 -36.94 -0.25
CA ALA A 726 -42.59 -37.55 0.55
C ALA A 726 -42.08 -38.86 1.16
N GLY A 727 -42.25 -39.00 2.47
CA GLY A 727 -41.77 -40.13 3.25
C GLY A 727 -42.18 -41.47 2.65
N ALA A 728 -41.18 -42.29 2.33
CA ALA A 728 -41.34 -43.73 2.29
C ALA A 728 -41.22 -44.22 3.74
N GLY A 729 -42.35 -44.67 4.30
CA GLY A 729 -42.33 -45.49 5.50
C GLY A 729 -41.62 -46.81 5.20
N GLY A 730 -40.73 -47.20 6.09
CA GLY A 730 -40.07 -48.49 6.11
C GLY A 730 -39.22 -48.54 7.37
N ASP A 731 -39.60 -49.42 8.29
CA ASP A 731 -38.81 -49.84 9.46
C ASP A 731 -37.35 -50.06 9.08
N ASP A 732 -36.43 -49.52 9.87
CA ASP A 732 -35.18 -50.23 10.16
C ASP A 732 -34.63 -49.79 11.51
N ASP A 733 -34.27 -50.80 12.28
CA ASP A 733 -33.94 -50.80 13.69
C ASP A 733 -32.77 -49.87 14.07
N VAL A 734 -32.95 -49.22 15.21
CA VAL A 734 -31.88 -48.55 15.96
C VAL A 734 -30.92 -49.62 16.49
N ILE A 735 -29.71 -49.67 15.94
CA ILE A 735 -28.57 -50.31 16.61
C ILE A 735 -27.73 -49.20 17.24
N GLU A 736 -27.84 -49.08 18.56
CA GLU A 736 -26.87 -48.39 19.41
C GLU A 736 -25.52 -49.10 19.30
N ALA A 737 -24.46 -48.36 18.95
CA ALA A 737 -23.09 -48.82 19.11
C ALA A 737 -22.44 -47.98 20.22
N GLU A 738 -22.28 -48.64 21.37
CA GLU A 738 -21.52 -48.19 22.54
C GLU A 738 -20.06 -47.91 22.20
N LEU A 739 -19.53 -46.92 22.92
CA LEU A 739 -18.11 -46.66 23.15
C LEU A 739 -17.38 -47.93 23.61
N LEU A 740 -16.17 -48.14 23.07
CA LEU A 740 -15.11 -48.88 23.75
C LEU A 740 -13.82 -48.08 23.67
N ASP A 741 -13.30 -47.77 24.86
CA ASP A 741 -11.96 -47.24 25.12
C ASP A 741 -10.88 -48.21 24.62
N ASP A 742 -9.86 -47.66 23.95
CA ASP A 742 -8.42 -47.86 24.23
C ASP A 742 -7.56 -46.87 23.42
#